data_AF-A0A9N9LH32-F1
#
_entry.id   AF-A0A9N9LH32-F1
#
_cell.length_a   1.000
_cell.length_b   1.000
_cell.length_c   1.000
_cell.angle_alpha   90.00
_cell.angle_beta   90.00
_cell.angle_gamma   90.00
#
_symmetry.space_group_name_H-M   'P 1'
#
loop_
_entity.id
_entity.type
_entity.pdbx_description
1 polymer ?
#
loop_
_entity_poly.entity_id
_entity_poly.type
_entity_poly.pdbx_seq_one_letter_code
_entity_poly.pdbx_strand_id
1 'polypeptide(L)'
;MPRNTAGLHEKAGLLGHEHSAYSHPTSESWGEKRQFARASNRANNGFRRLPLSPRRPRSLGIFVAILFFVWWSVFAIPSLLSFNQPTESEDDGDASEWSFDEITPSEKLEWHPCYRDIGTYKCARLTVAMDYHRPLNASPDNPKVHVALLLVPGIHTGPKPYSMSPLLINPGGPGGSGTFAALYLGKALQTIVGVDQDIIGFDPRGIGATTPRADCFSFPIDDDHEQEDYVSGAFHRDVWTLSGRELGLINSSSESLKKIDVRARAKARLCEQKDNLKGDDSIFRHISTPTVARDMIIIVDAWDEWAESLDVDDEMVDDEATSKDTNNLDTKGKLVYWGFSYGTLLGATFASMFPDRVGRVVLDGVCDADYYVGPGWKGSLRDTDAVSNSFSQYCHQAGRKCALWRKGDSVEDVDNRLQQVMISIKDEPITLIDPNSKVPLIITNEDFRSLMFVILYSPTANFHILAMVADLLYRGLYDILEQIFKVSLDLQPFCGAAPPAMSYPNEAQLAIMCSDKRYVLNETLPNLESLYEELATKSSWADIWMTLMIGCDRWRIKAIDPPMRWDDNPAHAPKPIKTSFPLLFIGNTADPVTPLHAAFKMAGKFEESGLIEQESEGHCSLAAVSLCTMGKVRSYFRDGVVPTVPSEAEGKWDKCKADEWPFHRFGDPDVQAQRGDAVDVAEVDLLNAAVDMQKAFYKEAKFWGHDLQNSLLTGLDLERVEEVYRGSVHERDEI
;
A
#
# COMPACT_ATOMS: atom_id res chain seq x y z
N MET A 1 29.74 47.44 -20.46
CA MET A 1 31.14 47.36 -20.97
C MET A 1 32.09 47.16 -19.79
N PRO A 2 33.27 46.52 -19.96
CA PRO A 2 33.84 45.67 -18.90
C PRO A 2 35.22 46.11 -18.33
N ARG A 3 35.59 45.52 -17.17
CA ARG A 3 36.93 45.06 -16.70
C ARG A 3 36.73 44.46 -15.28
N ASN A 4 37.07 43.20 -14.95
CA ASN A 4 38.40 42.54 -14.85
C ASN A 4 39.29 43.13 -13.72
N THR A 5 40.03 42.39 -12.87
CA THR A 5 40.28 40.93 -12.65
C THR A 5 41.22 40.73 -11.44
N ALA A 6 41.18 39.58 -10.73
CA ALA A 6 42.34 38.88 -10.12
C ALA A 6 41.87 37.51 -9.54
N GLY A 7 42.61 36.39 -9.57
CA GLY A 7 43.94 36.08 -10.14
C GLY A 7 44.05 34.57 -10.50
N LEU A 8 44.88 34.21 -11.49
CA LEU A 8 46.20 33.53 -11.33
C LEU A 8 46.12 31.99 -11.08
N HIS A 9 46.30 31.12 -12.09
CA HIS A 9 47.55 30.63 -12.76
C HIS A 9 47.95 29.23 -12.18
N GLU A 10 48.50 28.19 -12.88
CA GLU A 10 49.12 27.96 -14.20
C GLU A 10 48.72 26.55 -14.76
N LYS A 11 48.32 26.41 -16.04
CA LYS A 11 49.04 26.09 -17.31
C LYS A 11 49.22 24.59 -17.66
N ALA A 12 48.98 24.32 -18.95
CA ALA A 12 49.27 23.07 -19.68
C ALA A 12 49.97 23.37 -21.02
N GLY A 13 50.39 22.33 -21.75
CA GLY A 13 50.63 22.33 -23.21
C GLY A 13 50.17 20.98 -23.78
N LEU A 14 49.41 20.85 -24.89
CA LEU A 14 49.65 21.29 -26.29
C LEU A 14 50.88 20.56 -26.91
N LEU A 15 50.90 19.87 -28.06
CA LEU A 15 49.99 19.54 -29.21
C LEU A 15 50.53 18.23 -29.88
N GLY A 16 49.91 17.54 -30.86
CA GLY A 16 48.60 17.66 -31.54
C GLY A 16 48.58 17.05 -32.97
N HIS A 17 47.40 16.59 -33.44
CA HIS A 17 46.99 16.23 -34.83
C HIS A 17 47.46 14.95 -35.59
N GLU A 18 46.45 14.33 -36.22
CA GLU A 18 46.37 13.68 -37.55
C GLU A 18 46.50 12.15 -37.81
N HIS A 19 45.80 11.73 -38.88
CA HIS A 19 45.32 10.36 -39.19
C HIS A 19 46.25 9.52 -40.08
N SER A 20 46.25 8.19 -39.90
CA SER A 20 46.11 7.20 -40.99
C SER A 20 45.89 5.78 -40.43
N ALA A 21 45.28 4.87 -41.21
CA ALA A 21 44.91 3.50 -40.80
C ALA A 21 45.88 2.43 -41.32
N TYR A 22 45.98 1.28 -40.64
CA TYR A 22 45.62 -0.07 -41.16
C TYR A 22 45.99 -1.25 -40.21
N SER A 23 45.22 -2.34 -40.33
CA SER A 23 45.53 -3.77 -40.00
C SER A 23 45.83 -4.26 -38.55
N HIS A 24 44.96 -5.17 -38.09
CA HIS A 24 45.24 -6.33 -37.18
C HIS A 24 46.15 -7.39 -37.88
N PRO A 25 46.67 -8.47 -37.24
CA PRO A 25 46.27 -9.16 -35.98
C PRO A 25 47.44 -9.24 -34.94
N THR A 26 47.54 -10.08 -33.90
CA THR A 26 47.03 -11.43 -33.52
C THR A 26 46.86 -11.59 -31.98
N SER A 27 46.47 -12.79 -31.52
CA SER A 27 46.33 -13.15 -30.09
C SER A 27 46.79 -14.60 -29.82
N GLU A 28 47.63 -14.82 -28.80
CA GLU A 28 47.90 -16.11 -28.12
C GLU A 28 48.57 -15.79 -26.78
N SER A 29 48.03 -16.15 -25.60
CA SER A 29 48.20 -17.42 -24.85
C SER A 29 47.89 -17.04 -23.36
N TRP A 30 47.38 -17.87 -22.44
CA TRP A 30 47.86 -19.15 -21.89
C TRP A 30 46.70 -19.86 -21.15
N GLY A 31 46.85 -21.14 -20.79
CA GLY A 31 45.95 -21.83 -19.86
C GLY A 31 46.59 -23.04 -19.18
N GLU A 32 45.89 -23.68 -18.23
CA GLU A 32 46.23 -25.01 -17.67
C GLU A 32 44.94 -25.81 -17.38
N LYS A 33 44.73 -26.95 -18.05
CA LYS A 33 44.94 -28.35 -17.57
C LYS A 33 44.00 -28.85 -16.45
N ARG A 34 43.17 -29.85 -16.79
CA ARG A 34 43.43 -31.28 -16.47
C ARG A 34 42.53 -32.22 -17.29
N GLN A 35 42.93 -33.48 -17.38
CA GLN A 35 42.44 -34.50 -18.33
C GLN A 35 41.50 -35.51 -17.65
N PHE A 36 40.65 -36.20 -18.43
CA PHE A 36 40.52 -37.67 -18.33
C PHE A 36 40.16 -38.31 -19.68
N ALA A 37 40.24 -39.64 -19.74
CA ALA A 37 40.59 -40.44 -20.91
C ALA A 37 39.57 -40.56 -22.07
N ARG A 38 40.10 -40.86 -23.26
CA ARG A 38 39.36 -41.35 -24.44
C ARG A 38 39.12 -42.86 -24.35
N ALA A 39 37.99 -43.32 -24.89
CA ALA A 39 37.89 -44.61 -25.58
C ALA A 39 37.18 -44.37 -26.93
N SER A 40 37.65 -45.02 -28.01
CA SER A 40 37.11 -44.82 -29.36
C SER A 40 36.50 -46.09 -29.91
N ASN A 41 35.42 -45.98 -30.69
CA ASN A 41 35.22 -46.91 -31.81
C ASN A 41 34.52 -46.25 -33.00
N ARG A 42 35.06 -46.54 -34.19
CA ARG A 42 34.51 -46.33 -35.54
C ARG A 42 33.56 -47.50 -35.87
N ALA A 43 32.63 -47.47 -36.85
CA ALA A 43 32.21 -46.44 -37.82
C ALA A 43 30.90 -46.86 -38.54
N ASN A 44 30.43 -45.96 -39.43
CA ASN A 44 29.66 -46.17 -40.68
C ASN A 44 28.11 -46.15 -40.71
N ASN A 45 27.66 -45.03 -41.29
CA ASN A 45 26.75 -44.90 -42.45
C ASN A 45 25.22 -45.11 -42.30
N GLY A 46 24.46 -44.09 -42.71
CA GLY A 46 23.01 -44.24 -42.94
C GLY A 46 22.13 -43.01 -43.22
N PHE A 47 22.66 -41.80 -43.47
CA PHE A 47 21.79 -40.62 -43.69
C PHE A 47 21.34 -40.45 -45.15
N ARG A 48 20.03 -40.24 -45.37
CA ARG A 48 19.45 -39.62 -46.59
C ARG A 48 18.56 -38.44 -46.21
N ARG A 49 18.79 -37.30 -46.89
CA ARG A 49 17.94 -36.09 -46.84
C ARG A 49 16.97 -36.08 -48.03
N LEU A 50 15.87 -35.33 -47.92
CA LEU A 50 15.01 -34.92 -49.05
C LEU A 50 14.85 -33.38 -49.07
N PRO A 51 14.85 -32.71 -50.26
CA PRO A 51 14.78 -31.25 -50.38
C PRO A 51 13.45 -30.69 -50.97
N LEU A 52 13.38 -29.36 -51.14
CA LEU A 52 12.19 -28.53 -51.44
C LEU A 52 11.96 -28.14 -52.92
N SER A 53 10.71 -28.28 -53.43
CA SER A 53 10.04 -27.41 -54.45
C SER A 53 10.65 -27.27 -55.89
N PRO A 54 10.14 -26.48 -56.89
CA PRO A 54 8.91 -25.63 -56.99
C PRO A 54 8.14 -25.55 -58.40
N ARG A 55 7.09 -24.67 -58.48
CA ARG A 55 6.53 -23.88 -59.64
C ARG A 55 5.55 -24.46 -60.74
N ARG A 56 4.25 -24.04 -60.69
CA ARG A 56 3.39 -23.17 -61.60
C ARG A 56 3.50 -23.23 -63.17
N PRO A 57 2.58 -22.65 -64.04
CA PRO A 57 1.24 -21.99 -63.88
C PRO A 57 0.15 -22.19 -65.04
N ARG A 58 -0.93 -21.35 -65.03
CA ARG A 58 -1.87 -20.89 -66.14
C ARG A 58 -3.06 -21.80 -66.56
N SER A 59 -4.23 -21.31 -67.08
CA SER A 59 -5.04 -20.05 -66.95
C SER A 59 -6.31 -20.12 -67.84
N LEU A 60 -7.34 -19.27 -67.60
CA LEU A 60 -8.69 -19.14 -68.24
C LEU A 60 -9.79 -20.10 -67.70
N GLY A 61 -11.05 -19.65 -67.51
CA GLY A 61 -11.56 -18.27 -67.57
C GLY A 61 -13.07 -18.13 -67.28
N ILE A 62 -13.42 -17.17 -66.43
CA ILE A 62 -14.63 -16.31 -66.44
C ILE A 62 -15.95 -16.98 -66.93
N PHE A 63 -16.79 -17.48 -66.01
CA PHE A 63 -18.28 -17.38 -66.13
C PHE A 63 -19.11 -17.68 -64.85
N VAL A 64 -18.55 -17.57 -63.63
CA VAL A 64 -19.30 -17.85 -62.37
C VAL A 64 -19.27 -16.68 -61.36
N ALA A 65 -18.41 -15.67 -61.56
CA ALA A 65 -18.13 -14.62 -60.58
C ALA A 65 -19.26 -13.60 -60.32
N ILE A 66 -20.37 -13.64 -61.08
CA ILE A 66 -21.48 -12.68 -60.93
C ILE A 66 -22.64 -13.27 -60.11
N LEU A 67 -22.86 -14.59 -60.13
CA LEU A 67 -23.94 -15.22 -59.35
C LEU A 67 -23.58 -15.41 -57.87
N PHE A 68 -22.30 -15.61 -57.55
CA PHE A 68 -21.86 -15.67 -56.15
C PHE A 68 -21.91 -14.30 -55.44
N PHE A 69 -21.72 -13.20 -56.16
CA PHE A 69 -21.73 -11.86 -55.56
C PHE A 69 -23.14 -11.41 -55.19
N VAL A 70 -24.16 -11.76 -55.99
CA VAL A 70 -25.58 -11.47 -55.69
C VAL A 70 -26.12 -12.35 -54.56
N TRP A 71 -25.62 -13.59 -54.40
CA TRP A 71 -26.02 -14.44 -53.27
C TRP A 71 -25.35 -13.98 -51.96
N TRP A 72 -24.10 -13.51 -52.02
CA TRP A 72 -23.38 -13.00 -50.85
C TRP A 72 -23.89 -11.63 -50.38
N SER A 73 -24.32 -10.74 -51.28
CA SER A 73 -24.84 -9.40 -50.91
C SER A 73 -26.32 -9.35 -50.50
N VAL A 74 -27.04 -10.48 -50.52
CA VAL A 74 -28.46 -10.58 -50.10
C VAL A 74 -28.63 -11.46 -48.84
N PHE A 75 -27.65 -12.33 -48.54
CA PHE A 75 -27.65 -13.19 -47.34
C PHE A 75 -26.53 -12.87 -46.33
N ALA A 76 -25.67 -11.89 -46.60
CA ALA A 76 -24.88 -11.22 -45.57
C ALA A 76 -25.40 -9.78 -45.41
N ILE A 77 -25.86 -9.46 -44.20
CA ILE A 77 -26.46 -8.17 -43.77
C ILE A 77 -27.88 -7.97 -44.36
N PRO A 78 -28.98 -8.04 -43.57
CA PRO A 78 -29.06 -7.78 -42.13
C PRO A 78 -29.59 -8.97 -41.30
N SER A 79 -28.68 -9.80 -40.80
CA SER A 79 -28.81 -10.41 -39.46
C SER A 79 -28.02 -9.58 -38.43
N LEU A 80 -27.97 -8.27 -38.66
CA LEU A 80 -27.25 -7.25 -37.89
C LEU A 80 -28.18 -6.54 -36.89
N LEU A 81 -29.37 -7.14 -36.65
CA LEU A 81 -30.40 -6.70 -35.73
C LEU A 81 -31.08 -7.95 -35.13
N SER A 82 -31.02 -8.07 -33.79
CA SER A 82 -31.64 -9.13 -32.96
C SER A 82 -31.12 -10.57 -33.21
N PHE A 83 -30.49 -11.28 -32.27
CA PHE A 83 -30.48 -11.15 -30.81
C PHE A 83 -29.06 -11.20 -30.24
N ASN A 84 -28.48 -10.04 -29.95
CA ASN A 84 -27.83 -9.89 -28.64
C ASN A 84 -28.97 -9.57 -27.68
N GLN A 85 -29.18 -10.40 -26.66
CA GLN A 85 -29.51 -9.83 -25.36
C GLN A 85 -28.17 -9.58 -24.69
N PRO A 86 -27.70 -8.31 -24.58
CA PRO A 86 -27.15 -7.97 -23.29
C PRO A 86 -28.27 -8.23 -22.27
N THR A 87 -27.93 -8.77 -21.11
CA THR A 87 -28.72 -8.43 -19.93
C THR A 87 -28.59 -6.93 -19.78
N GLU A 88 -29.63 -6.20 -20.16
CA GLU A 88 -29.98 -4.97 -19.45
C GLU A 88 -30.02 -5.38 -17.97
N SER A 89 -28.93 -5.12 -17.25
CA SER A 89 -29.07 -4.64 -15.88
C SER A 89 -30.04 -3.47 -15.98
N GLU A 90 -31.10 -3.52 -15.19
CA GLU A 90 -32.16 -2.52 -15.23
C GLU A 90 -31.54 -1.12 -15.21
N ASP A 91 -32.05 -0.26 -16.09
CA ASP A 91 -31.84 1.19 -16.04
C ASP A 91 -32.60 1.69 -14.80
N ASP A 92 -32.07 1.34 -13.62
CA ASP A 92 -32.32 2.00 -12.35
C ASP A 92 -31.74 3.41 -12.49
N GLY A 93 -32.54 4.26 -13.12
CA GLY A 93 -32.20 5.66 -13.33
C GLY A 93 -31.93 6.33 -11.98
N ASP A 94 -30.92 7.21 -11.98
CA ASP A 94 -30.59 8.13 -10.89
C ASP A 94 -29.87 7.52 -9.67
N ALA A 95 -28.87 6.67 -9.92
CA ALA A 95 -27.63 6.75 -9.14
C ALA A 95 -26.72 7.81 -9.79
N SER A 96 -26.84 9.08 -9.38
CA SER A 96 -25.85 10.09 -9.74
C SER A 96 -24.50 9.66 -9.14
N GLU A 97 -23.55 9.22 -9.98
CA GLU A 97 -22.23 8.76 -9.56
C GLU A 97 -21.40 9.95 -9.05
N TRP A 98 -21.68 10.33 -7.81
CA TRP A 98 -21.14 11.52 -7.16
C TRP A 98 -19.60 11.49 -7.12
N SER A 99 -18.98 12.65 -7.36
CA SER A 99 -17.52 12.80 -7.30
C SER A 99 -17.11 13.94 -6.37
N PHE A 100 -15.93 13.80 -5.77
CA PHE A 100 -15.25 14.91 -5.09
C PHE A 100 -15.04 16.13 -6.00
N ASP A 101 -14.93 15.96 -7.31
CA ASP A 101 -14.78 17.08 -8.25
C ASP A 101 -16.01 17.98 -8.34
N GLU A 102 -17.20 17.46 -7.98
CA GLU A 102 -18.45 18.22 -7.91
C GLU A 102 -18.50 19.14 -6.68
N ILE A 103 -17.66 18.88 -5.67
CA ILE A 103 -17.50 19.74 -4.49
C ILE A 103 -16.57 20.90 -4.85
N THR A 104 -17.11 22.11 -4.74
CA THR A 104 -16.32 23.34 -4.84
C THR A 104 -15.41 23.45 -3.62
N PRO A 105 -14.08 23.59 -3.79
CA PRO A 105 -13.18 23.77 -2.65
C PRO A 105 -13.42 25.09 -1.92
N SER A 106 -13.33 25.07 -0.58
CA SER A 106 -13.49 26.25 0.27
C SER A 106 -12.35 26.34 1.28
N GLU A 107 -12.05 27.55 1.76
CA GLU A 107 -11.09 27.76 2.87
C GLU A 107 -11.74 27.43 4.24
N LYS A 108 -13.04 27.13 4.27
CA LYS A 108 -13.80 26.64 5.42
C LYS A 108 -14.34 25.24 5.16
N LEU A 109 -14.81 24.55 6.20
CA LEU A 109 -15.52 23.27 6.03
C LEU A 109 -16.95 23.48 5.53
N GLU A 110 -17.16 23.13 4.27
CA GLU A 110 -18.48 23.04 3.64
C GLU A 110 -18.77 21.57 3.35
N TRP A 111 -19.69 20.98 4.13
CA TRP A 111 -20.00 19.55 4.08
C TRP A 111 -21.17 19.24 3.15
N HIS A 112 -20.92 18.42 2.13
CA HIS A 112 -21.91 17.96 1.15
C HIS A 112 -22.27 16.48 1.40
N PRO A 113 -23.54 16.05 1.28
CA PRO A 113 -23.90 14.63 1.40
C PRO A 113 -23.34 13.82 0.23
N CYS A 114 -22.55 12.78 0.53
CA CYS A 114 -21.88 11.88 -0.42
C CYS A 114 -22.20 10.41 -0.10
N TYR A 115 -21.93 9.49 -1.03
CA TYR A 115 -22.14 8.03 -0.87
C TYR A 115 -23.54 7.65 -0.33
N ARG A 116 -24.59 8.35 -0.80
CA ARG A 116 -25.95 8.28 -0.24
C ARG A 116 -26.56 6.88 -0.27
N ASP A 117 -26.15 6.07 -1.25
CA ASP A 117 -26.67 4.72 -1.50
C ASP A 117 -26.17 3.70 -0.47
N ILE A 118 -25.06 4.01 0.20
CA ILE A 118 -24.40 3.11 1.17
C ILE A 118 -24.24 3.72 2.58
N GLY A 119 -24.67 4.98 2.80
CA GLY A 119 -24.75 5.55 4.13
C GLY A 119 -24.94 7.06 4.19
N THR A 120 -24.97 7.59 5.41
CA THR A 120 -25.17 9.03 5.70
C THR A 120 -23.83 9.78 5.79
N TYR A 121 -22.99 9.64 4.78
CA TYR A 121 -21.66 10.26 4.75
C TYR A 121 -21.71 11.72 4.32
N LYS A 122 -20.74 12.51 4.77
CA LYS A 122 -20.53 13.88 4.28
C LYS A 122 -19.10 14.04 3.79
N CYS A 123 -18.92 14.78 2.71
CA CYS A 123 -17.62 15.02 2.09
C CYS A 123 -17.37 16.52 1.92
N ALA A 124 -16.10 16.92 1.97
CA ALA A 124 -15.67 18.32 1.82
C ALA A 124 -14.31 18.40 1.10
N ARG A 125 -13.98 19.57 0.56
CA ARG A 125 -12.66 19.89 -0.01
C ARG A 125 -12.08 21.14 0.67
N LEU A 126 -11.32 20.91 1.73
CA LEU A 126 -10.73 21.97 2.54
C LEU A 126 -9.47 22.52 1.86
N THR A 127 -9.43 23.82 1.65
CA THR A 127 -8.35 24.51 0.95
C THR A 127 -7.26 24.93 1.93
N VAL A 128 -6.06 24.42 1.72
CA VAL A 128 -4.86 24.71 2.50
C VAL A 128 -3.75 25.28 1.60
N ALA A 129 -2.73 25.87 2.19
CA ALA A 129 -1.58 26.36 1.44
C ALA A 129 -0.78 25.20 0.83
N MET A 130 -0.38 25.30 -0.44
CA MET A 130 0.64 24.42 -1.01
C MET A 130 1.93 24.53 -0.20
N ASP A 131 2.34 25.77 0.07
CA ASP A 131 3.58 26.13 0.76
C ASP A 131 3.24 26.96 2.00
N TYR A 132 3.52 26.44 3.19
CA TYR A 132 3.23 27.15 4.45
C TYR A 132 4.15 28.36 4.70
N HIS A 133 5.22 28.53 3.92
CA HIS A 133 6.01 29.79 3.89
C HIS A 133 5.38 30.84 2.96
N ARG A 134 4.38 30.47 2.15
CA ARG A 134 3.54 31.33 1.30
C ARG A 134 2.05 31.12 1.62
N PRO A 135 1.57 31.50 2.82
CA PRO A 135 0.22 31.19 3.29
C PRO A 135 -0.87 31.86 2.44
N LEU A 136 -2.08 31.29 2.46
CA LEU A 136 -3.23 31.73 1.63
C LEU A 136 -3.57 33.22 1.82
N ASN A 137 -3.47 33.73 3.05
CA ASN A 137 -3.77 35.12 3.38
C ASN A 137 -2.72 36.14 2.90
N ALA A 138 -1.56 35.71 2.41
CA ALA A 138 -0.51 36.60 1.92
C ALA A 138 -0.72 37.01 0.44
N SER A 139 -1.37 36.17 -0.36
CA SER A 139 -1.77 36.47 -1.74
C SER A 139 -2.86 35.51 -2.20
N PRO A 140 -3.94 35.98 -2.88
CA PRO A 140 -4.95 35.09 -3.45
C PRO A 140 -4.39 34.17 -4.55
N ASP A 141 -3.29 34.58 -5.19
CA ASP A 141 -2.59 33.86 -6.25
C ASP A 141 -1.61 32.80 -5.72
N ASN A 142 -1.45 32.66 -4.40
CA ASN A 142 -0.58 31.62 -3.84
C ASN A 142 -1.11 30.23 -4.16
N PRO A 143 -0.25 29.26 -4.54
CA PRO A 143 -0.67 27.92 -4.90
C PRO A 143 -1.38 27.21 -3.73
N LYS A 144 -2.44 26.49 -4.05
CA LYS A 144 -3.36 25.87 -3.10
C LYS A 144 -3.35 24.35 -3.21
N VAL A 145 -3.74 23.68 -2.12
CA VAL A 145 -4.08 22.26 -2.10
C VAL A 145 -5.51 22.14 -1.58
N HIS A 146 -6.33 21.31 -2.21
CA HIS A 146 -7.72 21.07 -1.81
C HIS A 146 -7.82 19.66 -1.24
N VAL A 147 -7.69 19.56 0.08
CA VAL A 147 -7.69 18.33 0.87
C VAL A 147 -9.09 17.73 0.87
N ALA A 148 -9.22 16.52 0.33
CA ALA A 148 -10.46 15.75 0.36
C ALA A 148 -10.69 15.15 1.75
N LEU A 149 -11.91 15.34 2.26
CA LEU A 149 -12.35 14.91 3.58
C LEU A 149 -13.63 14.08 3.46
N LEU A 150 -13.72 13.00 4.23
CA LEU A 150 -14.93 12.21 4.43
C LEU A 150 -15.23 12.12 5.92
N LEU A 151 -16.38 12.65 6.31
CA LEU A 151 -16.96 12.57 7.64
C LEU A 151 -17.96 11.41 7.70
N VAL A 152 -17.74 10.53 8.68
CA VAL A 152 -18.73 9.57 9.17
C VAL A 152 -19.38 10.19 10.41
N PRO A 153 -20.64 10.68 10.32
CA PRO A 153 -21.26 11.38 11.44
C PRO A 153 -21.52 10.46 12.64
N GLY A 154 -21.30 11.00 13.83
CA GLY A 154 -21.67 10.40 15.12
C GLY A 154 -23.18 10.45 15.38
N ILE A 155 -23.67 9.57 16.25
CA ILE A 155 -25.06 9.55 16.72
C ILE A 155 -25.17 10.46 17.96
N HIS A 156 -25.42 11.74 17.71
CA HIS A 156 -25.52 12.76 18.75
C HIS A 156 -26.92 12.82 19.37
N THR A 157 -26.98 12.77 20.70
CA THR A 157 -28.22 12.90 21.49
C THR A 157 -28.23 14.13 22.40
N GLY A 158 -27.11 14.86 22.48
CA GLY A 158 -27.00 16.13 23.19
C GLY A 158 -27.45 17.33 22.35
N PRO A 159 -27.34 18.56 22.88
CA PRO A 159 -27.75 19.78 22.18
C PRO A 159 -26.87 20.10 20.96
N LYS A 160 -25.57 19.78 21.03
CA LYS A 160 -24.64 19.92 19.90
C LYS A 160 -24.71 18.68 19.00
N PRO A 161 -24.96 18.81 17.69
CA PRO A 161 -25.12 17.68 16.77
C PRO A 161 -23.78 17.18 16.21
N TYR A 162 -22.70 17.33 16.98
CA TYR A 162 -21.31 17.07 16.58
C TYR A 162 -20.43 16.81 17.82
N SER A 163 -19.30 16.14 17.61
CA SER A 163 -18.28 15.86 18.62
C SER A 163 -17.44 17.10 18.91
N MET A 164 -17.01 17.27 20.17
CA MET A 164 -16.07 18.33 20.57
C MET A 164 -14.82 18.37 19.67
N SER A 165 -14.32 17.20 19.27
CA SER A 165 -13.31 17.05 18.22
C SER A 165 -13.57 15.74 17.47
N PRO A 166 -13.34 15.69 16.15
CA PRO A 166 -13.53 14.49 15.36
C PRO A 166 -12.28 13.59 15.50
N LEU A 167 -12.48 12.28 15.45
CA LEU A 167 -11.38 11.33 15.33
C LEU A 167 -10.86 11.35 13.89
N LEU A 168 -9.71 11.98 13.67
CA LEU A 168 -9.00 11.89 12.40
C LEU A 168 -8.35 10.50 12.28
N ILE A 169 -8.44 9.89 11.11
CA ILE A 169 -7.76 8.60 10.85
C ILE A 169 -6.85 8.65 9.63
N ASN A 170 -5.81 7.82 9.65
CA ASN A 170 -4.96 7.60 8.48
C ASN A 170 -4.52 6.13 8.39
N PRO A 171 -4.72 5.44 7.24
CA PRO A 171 -4.38 4.02 7.08
C PRO A 171 -2.88 3.77 6.84
N GLY A 172 -2.07 4.81 6.62
CA GLY A 172 -0.65 4.69 6.33
C GLY A 172 -0.32 4.51 4.84
N GLY A 173 0.53 3.52 4.55
CA GLY A 173 1.15 3.31 3.23
C GLY A 173 2.63 3.73 3.19
N PRO A 174 3.00 5.02 3.04
CA PRO A 174 2.16 6.16 2.67
C PRO A 174 1.46 5.97 1.32
N GLY A 175 0.55 6.87 0.95
CA GLY A 175 -0.22 6.77 -0.29
C GLY A 175 -1.63 6.18 -0.11
N GLY A 176 -1.95 5.65 1.08
CA GLY A 176 -3.30 5.19 1.39
C GLY A 176 -4.30 6.34 1.52
N SER A 177 -5.46 6.23 0.86
CA SER A 177 -6.56 7.19 0.96
C SER A 177 -7.22 7.09 2.34
N GLY A 178 -7.22 8.20 3.08
CA GLY A 178 -7.90 8.29 4.37
C GLY A 178 -9.41 8.48 4.21
N THR A 179 -9.88 9.13 3.15
CA THR A 179 -11.33 9.23 2.85
C THR A 179 -11.92 7.83 2.66
N PHE A 180 -11.28 7.02 1.83
CA PHE A 180 -11.62 5.62 1.61
C PHE A 180 -11.49 4.80 2.90
N ALA A 181 -10.42 4.97 3.69
CA ALA A 181 -10.31 4.29 4.99
C ALA A 181 -11.48 4.61 5.94
N ALA A 182 -11.99 5.85 5.96
CA ALA A 182 -13.16 6.21 6.77
C ALA A 182 -14.47 5.63 6.24
N LEU A 183 -14.62 5.51 4.91
CA LEU A 183 -15.78 4.87 4.28
C LEU A 183 -15.97 3.42 4.76
N TYR A 184 -14.88 2.65 4.89
CA TYR A 184 -14.95 1.23 5.27
C TYR A 184 -14.73 0.96 6.76
N LEU A 185 -13.83 1.69 7.44
CA LEU A 185 -13.52 1.46 8.85
C LEU A 185 -14.40 2.26 9.81
N GLY A 186 -14.95 3.40 9.37
CA GLY A 186 -15.51 4.42 10.26
C GLY A 186 -16.67 3.92 11.13
N LYS A 187 -17.57 3.09 10.61
CA LYS A 187 -18.68 2.55 11.41
C LYS A 187 -18.22 1.56 12.48
N ALA A 188 -17.22 0.74 12.18
CA ALA A 188 -16.67 -0.20 13.15
C ALA A 188 -15.78 0.52 14.19
N LEU A 189 -14.99 1.52 13.77
CA LEU A 189 -14.30 2.43 14.67
C LEU A 189 -15.26 3.13 15.64
N GLN A 190 -16.41 3.63 15.18
CA GLN A 190 -17.45 4.22 16.03
C GLN A 190 -17.92 3.24 17.13
N THR A 191 -18.13 1.96 16.83
CA THR A 191 -18.49 0.98 17.88
C THR A 191 -17.41 0.82 18.94
N ILE A 192 -16.13 0.95 18.57
CA ILE A 192 -14.99 0.89 19.50
C ILE A 192 -14.84 2.17 20.31
N VAL A 193 -14.70 3.32 19.66
CA VAL A 193 -14.38 4.58 20.33
C VAL A 193 -15.59 5.32 20.89
N GLY A 194 -16.82 5.01 20.44
CA GLY A 194 -18.07 5.66 20.84
C GLY A 194 -18.95 5.96 19.62
N VAL A 195 -20.22 5.52 19.63
CA VAL A 195 -21.13 5.70 18.48
C VAL A 195 -21.51 7.16 18.21
N ASP A 196 -21.29 8.00 19.22
CA ASP A 196 -21.37 9.46 19.20
C ASP A 196 -20.12 10.12 18.59
N GLN A 197 -19.00 9.41 18.42
CA GLN A 197 -17.78 9.99 17.86
C GLN A 197 -17.90 10.23 16.34
N ASP A 198 -17.74 11.47 15.91
CA ASP A 198 -17.51 11.82 14.51
C ASP A 198 -16.12 11.37 14.08
N ILE A 199 -16.02 10.76 12.90
CA ILE A 199 -14.75 10.28 12.35
C ILE A 199 -14.49 10.96 11.01
N ILE A 200 -13.29 11.53 10.85
CA ILE A 200 -12.84 12.14 9.60
C ILE A 200 -11.69 11.34 9.01
N GLY A 201 -11.94 10.76 7.85
CA GLY A 201 -10.89 10.33 6.93
C GLY A 201 -10.46 11.50 6.05
N PHE A 202 -9.15 11.72 5.90
CA PHE A 202 -8.61 12.72 4.99
C PHE A 202 -7.59 12.12 4.05
N ASP A 203 -7.62 12.53 2.78
CA ASP A 203 -6.56 12.18 1.84
C ASP A 203 -5.46 13.23 1.97
N PRO A 204 -4.23 12.87 2.38
CA PRO A 204 -3.13 13.83 2.41
C PRO A 204 -2.90 14.46 1.03
N ARG A 205 -2.26 15.63 1.02
CA ARG A 205 -1.75 16.28 -0.19
C ARG A 205 -1.16 15.28 -1.19
N GLY A 206 -1.60 15.35 -2.45
CA GLY A 206 -1.17 14.46 -3.54
C GLY A 206 -1.78 13.05 -3.60
N ILE A 207 -2.53 12.60 -2.57
CA ILE A 207 -3.17 11.28 -2.47
C ILE A 207 -4.66 11.35 -2.85
N GLY A 208 -5.19 10.25 -3.43
CA GLY A 208 -6.63 9.98 -3.49
C GLY A 208 -7.42 11.06 -4.24
N ALA A 209 -8.41 11.66 -3.58
CA ALA A 209 -9.20 12.76 -4.13
C ALA A 209 -8.59 14.16 -3.89
N THR A 210 -7.48 14.27 -3.16
CA THR A 210 -6.82 15.56 -2.89
C THR A 210 -6.07 16.07 -4.12
N THR A 211 -6.31 17.34 -4.46
CA THR A 211 -5.76 17.98 -5.67
C THR A 211 -4.84 19.16 -5.32
N PRO A 212 -3.74 19.40 -6.06
CA PRO A 212 -3.24 18.60 -7.18
C PRO A 212 -2.66 17.24 -6.74
N ARG A 213 -2.66 16.28 -7.68
CA ARG A 213 -2.21 14.89 -7.48
C ARG A 213 -0.71 14.76 -7.68
N ALA A 214 -0.06 13.85 -6.96
CA ALA A 214 1.32 13.46 -7.24
C ALA A 214 1.39 12.42 -8.38
N ASP A 215 0.94 12.80 -9.57
CA ASP A 215 0.93 11.97 -10.78
C ASP A 215 2.15 12.27 -11.66
N CYS A 216 3.00 11.28 -11.93
CA CYS A 216 4.18 11.44 -12.80
C CYS A 216 3.90 11.11 -14.29
N PHE A 217 2.81 10.43 -14.63
CA PHE A 217 2.53 9.91 -15.97
C PHE A 217 1.59 10.80 -16.79
N SER A 218 0.70 11.55 -16.14
CA SER A 218 -0.21 12.50 -16.79
C SER A 218 0.48 13.81 -17.11
N PHE A 219 0.28 14.33 -18.32
CA PHE A 219 0.85 15.60 -18.80
C PHE A 219 -0.26 16.49 -19.40
N PRO A 220 -0.07 17.82 -19.49
CA PRO A 220 -1.01 18.71 -20.18
C PRO A 220 -1.24 18.26 -21.63
N ILE A 221 -2.49 18.42 -22.11
CA ILE A 221 -2.89 18.02 -23.47
C ILE A 221 -2.25 18.93 -24.54
N ASP A 222 -2.14 20.23 -24.23
CA ASP A 222 -1.41 21.22 -25.03
C ASP A 222 -0.81 22.32 -24.13
N ASP A 223 -0.09 23.28 -24.72
CA ASP A 223 0.57 24.38 -23.99
C ASP A 223 -0.41 25.41 -23.39
N ASP A 224 -1.68 25.42 -23.80
CA ASP A 224 -2.69 26.42 -23.44
C ASP A 224 -3.71 25.91 -22.38
N HIS A 225 -3.83 24.59 -22.17
CA HIS A 225 -4.80 23.98 -21.26
C HIS A 225 -4.17 23.49 -19.94
N GLU A 226 -4.77 23.86 -18.81
CA GLU A 226 -4.39 23.33 -17.48
C GLU A 226 -4.82 21.87 -17.23
N GLN A 227 -5.61 21.29 -18.14
CA GLN A 227 -6.17 19.94 -18.02
C GLN A 227 -5.13 18.87 -18.39
N GLU A 228 -4.92 17.91 -17.49
CA GLU A 228 -3.98 16.81 -17.68
C GLU A 228 -4.65 15.61 -18.36
N ASP A 229 -3.91 14.91 -19.23
CA ASP A 229 -4.35 13.67 -19.85
C ASP A 229 -4.18 12.48 -18.87
N TYR A 230 -5.20 12.29 -18.02
CA TYR A 230 -5.27 11.17 -17.09
C TYR A 230 -5.47 9.81 -17.77
N VAL A 231 -6.07 9.76 -18.96
CA VAL A 231 -6.30 8.51 -19.69
C VAL A 231 -4.99 7.98 -20.27
N SER A 232 -4.24 8.82 -20.98
CA SER A 232 -2.90 8.43 -21.46
C SER A 232 -1.95 8.21 -20.30
N GLY A 233 -2.04 8.98 -19.21
CA GLY A 233 -1.24 8.79 -18.00
C GLY A 233 -1.44 7.41 -17.37
N ALA A 234 -2.70 7.01 -17.13
CA ALA A 234 -3.04 5.69 -16.63
C ALA A 234 -2.54 4.57 -17.56
N PHE A 235 -2.82 4.67 -18.87
CA PHE A 235 -2.35 3.67 -19.84
C PHE A 235 -0.81 3.52 -19.86
N HIS A 236 -0.07 4.63 -19.83
CA HIS A 236 1.40 4.59 -19.76
C HIS A 236 1.91 3.96 -18.47
N ARG A 237 1.23 4.21 -17.34
CA ARG A 237 1.55 3.61 -16.04
C ARG A 237 1.31 2.10 -16.05
N ASP A 238 0.21 1.63 -16.63
CA ASP A 238 -0.10 0.19 -16.73
C ASP A 238 0.90 -0.53 -17.63
N VAL A 239 1.18 0.00 -18.82
CA VAL A 239 2.21 -0.55 -19.72
C VAL A 239 3.59 -0.55 -19.06
N TRP A 240 3.93 0.51 -18.31
CA TRP A 240 5.17 0.55 -17.55
C TRP A 240 5.19 -0.56 -16.50
N THR A 241 4.14 -0.70 -15.68
CA THR A 241 4.03 -1.71 -14.62
C THR A 241 4.16 -3.12 -15.19
N LEU A 242 3.31 -3.48 -16.16
CA LEU A 242 3.32 -4.79 -16.82
C LEU A 242 4.68 -5.16 -17.43
N SER A 243 5.39 -4.20 -18.05
CA SER A 243 6.75 -4.44 -18.58
C SER A 243 7.82 -4.65 -17.51
N GLY A 244 7.52 -4.34 -16.24
CA GLY A 244 8.39 -4.56 -15.09
C GLY A 244 8.20 -5.91 -14.42
N ARG A 245 7.01 -6.53 -14.53
CA ARG A 245 6.67 -7.78 -13.86
C ARG A 245 7.63 -8.93 -14.17
N GLU A 246 8.01 -9.09 -15.43
CA GLU A 246 8.95 -10.12 -15.93
C GLU A 246 10.40 -9.98 -15.39
N LEU A 247 10.68 -9.00 -14.51
CA LEU A 247 11.98 -8.85 -13.86
C LEU A 247 12.08 -9.61 -12.52
N GLY A 248 10.93 -9.95 -11.92
CA GLY A 248 10.86 -10.53 -10.59
C GLY A 248 11.30 -9.54 -9.49
N LEU A 249 11.82 -10.11 -8.41
CA LEU A 249 12.39 -9.38 -7.27
C LEU A 249 13.88 -9.05 -7.53
N ILE A 250 14.47 -8.28 -6.61
CA ILE A 250 15.89 -7.85 -6.62
C ILE A 250 16.86 -8.99 -6.97
N ASN A 251 16.64 -10.19 -6.43
CA ASN A 251 17.54 -11.34 -6.46
C ASN A 251 17.18 -12.41 -7.51
N SER A 252 16.13 -12.23 -8.31
CA SER A 252 15.56 -13.27 -9.18
C SER A 252 16.45 -13.68 -10.34
N SER A 253 17.35 -12.80 -10.77
CA SER A 253 18.39 -13.10 -11.76
C SER A 253 19.61 -12.23 -11.54
N SER A 254 20.74 -12.60 -12.14
CA SER A 254 21.98 -11.79 -12.12
C SER A 254 21.84 -10.40 -12.75
N GLU A 255 20.71 -10.10 -13.39
CA GLU A 255 20.41 -8.81 -14.02
C GLU A 255 19.20 -8.11 -13.38
N SER A 256 18.47 -8.73 -12.45
CA SER A 256 17.20 -8.20 -11.92
C SER A 256 17.41 -6.89 -11.16
N LEU A 257 18.27 -6.87 -10.14
CA LEU A 257 18.65 -5.66 -9.41
C LEU A 257 19.01 -4.48 -10.35
N LYS A 258 19.85 -4.74 -11.35
CA LYS A 258 20.29 -3.74 -12.34
C LYS A 258 19.16 -3.22 -13.23
N LYS A 259 18.23 -4.08 -13.65
CA LYS A 259 17.07 -3.65 -14.45
C LYS A 259 16.06 -2.89 -13.60
N ILE A 260 15.84 -3.31 -12.35
CA ILE A 260 14.96 -2.63 -11.38
C ILE A 260 15.53 -1.23 -11.03
N ASP A 261 16.84 -1.13 -10.74
CA ASP A 261 17.58 0.13 -10.56
C ASP A 261 17.38 1.12 -11.73
N VAL A 262 17.61 0.66 -12.96
CA VAL A 262 17.45 1.50 -14.16
C VAL A 262 16.01 1.96 -14.34
N ARG A 263 15.02 1.12 -13.97
CA ARG A 263 13.59 1.48 -14.01
C ARG A 263 13.19 2.46 -12.92
N ALA A 264 13.68 2.30 -11.70
CA ALA A 264 13.48 3.26 -10.61
C ALA A 264 14.01 4.65 -11.03
N ARG A 265 15.23 4.72 -11.55
CA ARG A 265 15.84 5.94 -12.08
C ARG A 265 15.07 6.55 -13.26
N ALA A 266 14.48 5.72 -14.13
CA ALA A 266 13.64 6.18 -15.23
C ALA A 266 12.35 6.83 -14.71
N LYS A 267 11.67 6.20 -13.74
CA LYS A 267 10.47 6.76 -13.10
C LYS A 267 10.79 8.03 -12.30
N ALA A 268 11.89 8.05 -11.55
CA ALA A 268 12.36 9.25 -10.84
C ALA A 268 12.64 10.43 -11.80
N ARG A 269 13.18 10.15 -13.00
CA ARG A 269 13.38 11.18 -14.05
C ARG A 269 12.07 11.65 -14.68
N LEU A 270 11.09 10.77 -14.84
CA LEU A 270 9.75 11.14 -15.32
C LEU A 270 9.06 12.08 -14.31
N CYS A 271 9.10 11.74 -13.02
CA CYS A 271 8.63 12.61 -11.95
C CYS A 271 9.42 13.94 -11.90
N GLU A 272 10.74 13.93 -12.11
CA GLU A 272 11.55 15.17 -12.25
C GLU A 272 11.07 16.03 -13.44
N GLN A 273 10.65 15.45 -14.56
CA GLN A 273 10.07 16.22 -15.67
C GLN A 273 8.72 16.86 -15.30
N LYS A 274 7.85 16.11 -14.63
CA LYS A 274 6.56 16.62 -14.12
C LYS A 274 6.75 17.75 -13.11
N ASP A 275 7.67 17.59 -12.15
CA ASP A 275 8.04 18.62 -11.16
C ASP A 275 8.46 19.93 -11.83
N ASN A 276 9.28 19.85 -12.87
CA ASN A 276 9.76 21.02 -13.61
C ASN A 276 8.65 21.80 -14.35
N LEU A 277 7.45 21.23 -14.57
CA LEU A 277 6.32 21.96 -15.16
C LEU A 277 5.71 22.99 -14.20
N LYS A 278 5.78 22.74 -12.88
CA LYS A 278 5.22 23.61 -11.84
C LYS A 278 6.29 24.26 -10.96
N GLY A 279 7.54 23.80 -11.03
CA GLY A 279 8.69 24.42 -10.35
C GLY A 279 8.50 24.45 -8.83
N ASP A 280 8.59 25.63 -8.22
CA ASP A 280 8.42 25.80 -6.77
C ASP A 280 6.97 25.59 -6.28
N ASP A 281 6.02 25.51 -7.20
CA ASP A 281 4.59 25.26 -6.93
C ASP A 281 4.21 23.78 -7.18
N SER A 282 5.21 22.93 -7.46
CA SER A 282 5.07 21.48 -7.63
C SER A 282 4.70 20.78 -6.33
N ILE A 283 3.58 20.04 -6.34
CA ILE A 283 3.12 19.21 -5.23
C ILE A 283 4.20 18.26 -4.69
N PHE A 284 5.06 17.73 -5.55
CA PHE A 284 6.12 16.79 -5.18
C PHE A 284 7.14 17.38 -4.19
N ARG A 285 7.32 18.71 -4.19
CA ARG A 285 8.20 19.43 -3.25
C ARG A 285 7.56 19.70 -1.90
N HIS A 286 6.24 19.62 -1.82
CA HIS A 286 5.45 20.00 -0.65
C HIS A 286 4.71 18.82 -0.01
N ILE A 287 4.93 17.59 -0.46
CA ILE A 287 4.17 16.38 -0.06
C ILE A 287 4.68 15.67 1.21
N SER A 288 5.80 16.11 1.78
CA SER A 288 6.47 15.47 2.93
C SER A 288 5.62 15.43 4.20
N THR A 289 5.91 14.47 5.10
CA THR A 289 5.17 14.26 6.37
C THR A 289 4.96 15.55 7.20
N PRO A 290 5.95 16.44 7.41
CA PRO A 290 5.75 17.67 8.20
C PRO A 290 4.77 18.66 7.57
N THR A 291 4.57 18.58 6.26
CA THR A 291 3.64 19.45 5.53
C THR A 291 2.22 18.91 5.66
N VAL A 292 2.04 17.57 5.61
CA VAL A 292 0.78 16.91 5.97
C VAL A 292 0.39 17.16 7.43
N ALA A 293 1.36 17.16 8.37
CA ALA A 293 1.10 17.48 9.77
C ALA A 293 0.56 18.90 9.98
N ARG A 294 0.86 19.84 9.07
CA ARG A 294 0.23 21.17 9.05
C ARG A 294 -1.17 21.14 8.44
N ASP A 295 -1.41 20.32 7.42
CA ASP A 295 -2.79 20.14 6.93
C ASP A 295 -3.70 19.62 8.05
N MET A 296 -3.21 18.73 8.91
CA MET A 296 -3.93 18.23 10.08
C MET A 296 -4.29 19.31 11.11
N ILE A 297 -3.42 20.29 11.38
CA ILE A 297 -3.78 21.39 12.31
C ILE A 297 -4.87 22.29 11.71
N ILE A 298 -4.82 22.54 10.40
CA ILE A 298 -5.86 23.29 9.69
C ILE A 298 -7.20 22.54 9.66
N ILE A 299 -7.21 21.19 9.55
CA ILE A 299 -8.44 20.40 9.68
C ILE A 299 -9.06 20.53 11.08
N VAL A 300 -8.23 20.51 12.15
CA VAL A 300 -8.70 20.71 13.53
C VAL A 300 -9.26 22.13 13.72
N ASP A 301 -8.52 23.16 13.30
CA ASP A 301 -8.95 24.56 13.40
C ASP A 301 -10.25 24.82 12.61
N ALA A 302 -10.38 24.24 11.41
CA ALA A 302 -11.56 24.39 10.57
C ALA A 302 -12.78 23.57 11.07
N TRP A 303 -12.56 22.46 11.80
CA TRP A 303 -13.65 21.77 12.52
C TRP A 303 -14.21 22.65 13.63
N ASP A 304 -13.34 23.24 14.46
CA ASP A 304 -13.76 24.09 15.56
C ASP A 304 -14.52 25.32 15.06
N GLU A 305 -14.03 25.99 14.00
CA GLU A 305 -14.75 27.12 13.38
C GLU A 305 -16.13 26.68 12.82
N TRP A 306 -16.20 25.52 12.17
CA TRP A 306 -17.47 24.99 11.65
C TRP A 306 -18.45 24.63 12.78
N ALA A 307 -17.96 23.97 13.83
CA ALA A 307 -18.74 23.61 15.02
C ALA A 307 -19.32 24.84 15.71
N GLU A 308 -18.52 25.90 15.91
CA GLU A 308 -18.98 27.17 16.45
C GLU A 308 -20.01 27.87 15.54
N SER A 309 -19.89 27.72 14.21
CA SER A 309 -20.86 28.28 13.26
C SER A 309 -22.24 27.60 13.28
N LEU A 310 -22.34 26.41 13.89
CA LEU A 310 -23.59 25.66 14.05
C LEU A 310 -24.30 25.91 15.38
N ASP A 311 -23.73 26.69 16.29
CA ASP A 311 -24.30 26.83 17.63
C ASP A 311 -25.69 27.49 17.61
N VAL A 312 -26.65 26.70 18.07
CA VAL A 312 -28.07 27.05 18.22
C VAL A 312 -28.22 27.83 19.52
N ASP A 313 -29.03 28.90 19.50
CA ASP A 313 -29.18 29.89 20.59
C ASP A 313 -28.98 29.33 22.00
N ASP A 314 -27.96 29.83 22.68
CA ASP A 314 -27.42 29.37 23.98
C ASP A 314 -28.34 29.67 25.20
N GLU A 315 -29.65 29.88 24.98
CA GLU A 315 -30.61 30.30 26.01
C GLU A 315 -31.14 29.15 26.92
N MET A 316 -30.62 27.92 26.79
CA MET A 316 -31.10 26.76 27.58
C MET A 316 -30.01 25.78 28.07
N VAL A 317 -28.83 26.28 28.47
CA VAL A 317 -27.89 25.47 29.28
C VAL A 317 -27.70 26.12 30.66
N ASP A 318 -28.21 25.45 31.69
CA ASP A 318 -28.12 25.89 33.09
C ASP A 318 -26.74 25.49 33.65
N ASP A 319 -25.88 26.48 33.88
CA ASP A 319 -24.42 26.35 34.01
C ASP A 319 -23.94 25.82 35.40
N GLU A 320 -24.79 25.06 36.11
CA GLU A 320 -24.56 24.59 37.50
C GLU A 320 -24.46 23.06 37.64
N ALA A 321 -23.78 22.37 36.71
CA ALA A 321 -23.34 20.98 36.97
C ALA A 321 -22.04 20.58 36.24
N THR A 322 -20.92 20.52 37.01
CA THR A 322 -19.69 19.69 36.85
C THR A 322 -18.32 20.41 36.91
N SER A 323 -18.12 21.34 37.86
CA SER A 323 -16.77 21.80 38.23
C SER A 323 -16.00 20.77 39.10
N LYS A 324 -15.72 19.57 38.56
CA LYS A 324 -14.83 18.56 39.17
C LYS A 324 -13.95 17.89 38.09
N ASP A 325 -12.70 18.33 38.02
CA ASP A 325 -11.58 17.73 37.27
C ASP A 325 -11.81 17.42 35.77
N THR A 326 -12.54 18.28 35.05
CA THR A 326 -12.82 18.12 33.61
C THR A 326 -11.67 18.52 32.66
N ASN A 327 -10.62 19.22 33.13
CA ASN A 327 -9.54 19.75 32.28
C ASN A 327 -8.76 18.71 31.44
N ASN A 328 -8.75 17.42 31.83
CA ASN A 328 -8.01 16.37 31.11
C ASN A 328 -8.82 15.70 29.98
N LEU A 329 -10.14 15.93 29.91
CA LEU A 329 -11.02 15.38 28.87
C LEU A 329 -11.33 16.38 27.75
N ASP A 330 -11.05 17.67 27.94
CA ASP A 330 -11.23 18.69 26.91
C ASP A 330 -10.28 18.45 25.72
N THR A 331 -10.85 18.18 24.55
CA THR A 331 -10.13 18.02 23.28
C THR A 331 -10.27 19.22 22.36
N LYS A 332 -11.05 20.26 22.70
CA LYS A 332 -11.27 21.40 21.80
C LYS A 332 -9.93 22.03 21.40
N GLY A 333 -9.79 22.34 20.11
CA GLY A 333 -8.54 22.81 19.52
C GLY A 333 -7.43 21.76 19.50
N LYS A 334 -7.67 20.48 19.76
CA LYS A 334 -6.62 19.45 19.82
C LYS A 334 -6.94 18.28 18.90
N LEU A 335 -5.89 17.65 18.41
CA LEU A 335 -5.98 16.47 17.57
C LEU A 335 -6.47 15.26 18.38
N VAL A 336 -7.59 14.68 17.95
CA VAL A 336 -8.01 13.31 18.27
C VAL A 336 -7.71 12.46 17.03
N TYR A 337 -6.85 11.45 17.16
CA TYR A 337 -6.26 10.74 16.02
C TYR A 337 -5.96 9.27 16.28
N TRP A 338 -6.19 8.43 15.26
CA TRP A 338 -5.69 7.06 15.19
C TRP A 338 -4.98 6.85 13.85
N GLY A 339 -3.65 6.70 13.90
CA GLY A 339 -2.81 6.44 12.74
C GLY A 339 -2.33 5.00 12.73
N PHE A 340 -2.46 4.34 11.58
CA PHE A 340 -1.97 2.98 11.33
C PHE A 340 -0.72 3.00 10.45
N SER A 341 0.24 2.11 10.67
CA SER A 341 1.42 1.94 9.80
C SER A 341 2.20 3.26 9.63
N TYR A 342 2.44 3.75 8.41
CA TYR A 342 3.00 5.10 8.16
C TYR A 342 2.22 6.24 8.86
N GLY A 343 0.92 6.09 9.11
CA GLY A 343 0.13 7.03 9.91
C GLY A 343 0.70 7.24 11.32
N THR A 344 1.43 6.26 11.87
CA THR A 344 2.15 6.44 13.14
C THR A 344 3.29 7.45 13.05
N LEU A 345 4.01 7.50 11.92
CA LEU A 345 5.04 8.51 11.66
C LEU A 345 4.42 9.90 11.51
N LEU A 346 3.27 9.98 10.83
CA LEU A 346 2.52 11.22 10.67
C LEU A 346 2.01 11.76 12.02
N GLY A 347 1.36 10.92 12.83
CA GLY A 347 0.87 11.29 14.16
C GLY A 347 2.00 11.65 15.13
N ALA A 348 3.12 10.91 15.12
CA ALA A 348 4.31 11.28 15.89
C ALA A 348 4.92 12.62 15.44
N THR A 349 4.97 12.86 14.13
CA THR A 349 5.46 14.14 13.57
C THR A 349 4.56 15.30 13.98
N PHE A 350 3.24 15.14 13.91
CA PHE A 350 2.28 16.12 14.45
C PHE A 350 2.53 16.39 15.93
N ALA A 351 2.59 15.34 16.75
CA ALA A 351 2.77 15.46 18.20
C ALA A 351 4.10 16.14 18.59
N SER A 352 5.15 15.99 17.77
CA SER A 352 6.41 16.71 17.98
C SER A 352 6.41 18.15 17.47
N MET A 353 5.62 18.48 16.44
CA MET A 353 5.54 19.84 15.89
C MET A 353 4.56 20.71 16.67
N PHE A 354 3.49 20.11 17.21
CA PHE A 354 2.38 20.77 17.87
C PHE A 354 2.04 20.08 19.21
N PRO A 355 2.98 19.97 20.15
CA PRO A 355 2.78 19.21 21.39
C PRO A 355 1.60 19.71 22.23
N ASP A 356 1.31 21.01 22.23
CA ASP A 356 0.18 21.61 22.94
C ASP A 356 -1.19 21.32 22.29
N ARG A 357 -1.18 20.87 21.03
CA ARG A 357 -2.38 20.55 20.21
C ARG A 357 -2.71 19.05 20.23
N VAL A 358 -2.19 18.27 21.18
CA VAL A 358 -2.39 16.81 21.28
C VAL A 358 -3.55 16.50 22.23
N GLY A 359 -4.65 15.95 21.70
CA GLY A 359 -5.86 15.63 22.48
C GLY A 359 -5.87 14.16 22.89
N ARG A 360 -5.97 13.27 21.90
CA ARG A 360 -5.87 11.80 22.04
C ARG A 360 -5.21 11.25 20.79
N VAL A 361 -4.06 10.60 20.90
CA VAL A 361 -3.27 10.15 19.74
C VAL A 361 -2.86 8.70 19.94
N VAL A 362 -3.48 7.81 19.15
CA VAL A 362 -3.15 6.38 19.07
C VAL A 362 -2.32 6.11 17.82
N LEU A 363 -1.19 5.43 18.00
CA LEU A 363 -0.24 5.10 16.95
C LEU A 363 -0.05 3.58 16.92
N ASP A 364 -0.62 2.92 15.92
CA ASP A 364 -0.74 1.46 15.81
C ASP A 364 0.06 0.91 14.61
N GLY A 365 0.90 -0.10 14.82
CA GLY A 365 1.89 -0.53 13.82
C GLY A 365 2.98 0.54 13.65
N VAL A 366 3.83 0.67 14.67
CA VAL A 366 4.66 1.86 14.86
C VAL A 366 5.90 1.90 13.95
N CYS A 367 6.01 2.94 13.13
CA CYS A 367 7.19 3.25 12.32
C CYS A 367 8.31 3.85 13.18
N ASP A 368 9.49 3.23 13.16
CA ASP A 368 10.71 3.85 13.72
C ASP A 368 11.15 5.03 12.84
N ALA A 369 10.90 6.25 13.32
CA ALA A 369 11.16 7.46 12.57
C ALA A 369 12.65 7.70 12.23
N ASP A 370 13.58 7.22 13.06
CA ASP A 370 15.02 7.42 12.81
C ASP A 370 15.52 6.50 11.69
N TYR A 371 14.97 5.28 11.61
CA TYR A 371 15.25 4.38 10.49
C TYR A 371 14.46 4.76 9.23
N TYR A 372 13.25 5.32 9.37
CA TYR A 372 12.40 5.68 8.24
C TYR A 372 13.07 6.70 7.30
N VAL A 373 13.72 7.72 7.87
CA VAL A 373 14.42 8.77 7.10
C VAL A 373 15.73 8.30 6.46
N GLY A 374 16.15 7.06 6.72
CA GLY A 374 17.37 6.44 6.19
C GLY A 374 17.17 5.63 4.89
N PRO A 375 18.27 5.29 4.19
CA PRO A 375 18.23 4.45 3.00
C PRO A 375 18.20 2.97 3.41
N GLY A 376 17.13 2.26 3.05
CA GLY A 376 17.05 0.79 3.14
C GLY A 376 16.29 0.17 4.32
N TRP A 377 15.71 0.96 5.24
CA TRP A 377 14.74 0.50 6.25
C TRP A 377 15.08 -0.82 6.99
N LYS A 378 16.38 -1.01 7.32
CA LYS A 378 16.94 -2.23 7.93
C LYS A 378 16.30 -2.66 9.25
N GLY A 379 15.58 -1.75 9.91
CA GLY A 379 14.88 -1.99 11.17
C GLY A 379 13.54 -2.71 11.01
N SER A 380 12.87 -2.60 9.86
CA SER A 380 11.53 -3.18 9.61
C SER A 380 11.54 -4.70 9.47
N LEU A 381 12.62 -5.26 8.94
CA LEU A 381 12.76 -6.70 8.66
C LEU A 381 13.00 -7.60 9.89
N ARG A 382 12.88 -7.08 11.12
CA ARG A 382 13.28 -7.83 12.32
C ARG A 382 12.38 -9.03 12.62
N ASP A 383 11.08 -8.88 12.46
CA ASP A 383 10.11 -9.89 12.87
C ASP A 383 9.51 -10.63 11.66
N THR A 384 9.84 -10.24 10.43
CA THR A 384 9.28 -10.80 9.19
C THR A 384 9.48 -12.31 9.07
N ASP A 385 10.69 -12.82 9.35
CA ASP A 385 10.94 -14.26 9.35
C ASP A 385 10.24 -14.98 10.52
N ALA A 386 10.04 -14.31 11.67
CA ALA A 386 9.29 -14.90 12.77
C ALA A 386 7.81 -15.10 12.38
N VAL A 387 7.20 -14.10 11.75
CA VAL A 387 5.83 -14.20 11.22
C VAL A 387 5.74 -15.26 10.13
N SER A 388 6.66 -15.32 9.17
CA SER A 388 6.62 -16.36 8.12
C SER A 388 6.82 -17.78 8.66
N ASN A 389 7.74 -17.96 9.61
CA ASN A 389 8.04 -19.27 10.20
C ASN A 389 6.95 -19.77 11.15
N SER A 390 6.05 -18.88 11.61
CA SER A 390 4.87 -19.26 12.39
C SER A 390 3.86 -20.10 11.59
N PHE A 391 3.81 -19.95 10.26
CA PHE A 391 2.86 -20.65 9.39
C PHE A 391 2.88 -22.17 9.59
N SER A 392 4.07 -22.79 9.51
CA SER A 392 4.23 -24.23 9.62
C SER A 392 3.80 -24.75 11.01
N GLN A 393 3.99 -23.92 12.05
CA GLN A 393 3.56 -24.23 13.42
C GLN A 393 2.03 -24.17 13.56
N TYR A 394 1.40 -23.08 13.12
CA TYR A 394 -0.05 -22.91 13.18
C TYR A 394 -0.78 -23.93 12.28
N CYS A 395 -0.29 -24.15 11.05
CA CYS A 395 -0.85 -25.16 10.15
C CYS A 395 -0.81 -26.57 10.76
N HIS A 396 0.30 -26.96 11.40
CA HIS A 396 0.41 -28.23 12.10
C HIS A 396 -0.54 -28.32 13.31
N GLN A 397 -0.67 -27.26 14.12
CA GLN A 397 -1.59 -27.21 15.26
C GLN A 397 -3.07 -27.31 14.82
N ALA A 398 -3.42 -26.63 13.74
CA ALA A 398 -4.74 -26.64 13.12
C ALA A 398 -5.11 -28.00 12.51
N GLY A 399 -4.11 -28.84 12.19
CA GLY A 399 -4.28 -30.19 11.66
C GLY A 399 -5.14 -30.18 10.40
N ARG A 400 -6.31 -30.84 10.45
CA ARG A 400 -7.25 -30.89 9.31
C ARG A 400 -7.83 -29.54 8.88
N LYS A 401 -7.78 -28.49 9.72
CA LYS A 401 -8.14 -27.13 9.28
C LYS A 401 -7.10 -26.54 8.30
N CYS A 402 -5.87 -27.07 8.26
CA CYS A 402 -4.84 -26.65 7.31
C CYS A 402 -4.79 -27.59 6.08
N ALA A 403 -5.01 -27.04 4.88
CA ALA A 403 -4.99 -27.78 3.63
C ALA A 403 -3.64 -28.46 3.31
N LEU A 404 -2.52 -27.88 3.73
CA LEU A 404 -1.17 -28.42 3.46
C LEU A 404 -0.76 -29.57 4.42
N TRP A 405 -1.47 -29.74 5.54
CA TRP A 405 -1.18 -30.75 6.55
C TRP A 405 -1.67 -32.15 6.13
N ARG A 406 -1.03 -33.19 6.66
CA ARG A 406 -1.36 -34.60 6.47
C ARG A 406 -1.30 -35.35 7.81
N LYS A 407 -2.07 -36.44 7.91
CA LYS A 407 -2.17 -37.22 9.14
C LYS A 407 -0.84 -37.88 9.50
N GLY A 408 -0.24 -37.43 10.61
CA GLY A 408 1.02 -37.96 11.14
C GLY A 408 2.22 -37.04 10.90
N ASP A 409 2.02 -35.89 10.26
CA ASP A 409 3.04 -34.86 10.10
C ASP A 409 3.58 -34.35 11.43
N SER A 410 4.85 -33.99 11.42
CA SER A 410 5.45 -32.98 12.30
C SER A 410 5.36 -31.58 11.69
N VAL A 411 5.76 -30.56 12.46
CA VAL A 411 5.92 -29.18 11.93
C VAL A 411 6.92 -29.14 10.77
N GLU A 412 7.98 -29.96 10.82
CA GLU A 412 9.02 -30.03 9.80
C GLU A 412 8.50 -30.64 8.49
N ASP A 413 7.53 -31.56 8.54
CA ASP A 413 6.91 -32.14 7.33
C ASP A 413 6.05 -31.11 6.58
N VAL A 414 5.33 -30.25 7.32
CA VAL A 414 4.56 -29.14 6.75
C VAL A 414 5.50 -28.11 6.11
N ASP A 415 6.56 -27.72 6.83
CA ASP A 415 7.54 -26.76 6.34
C ASP A 415 8.23 -27.27 5.07
N ASN A 416 8.70 -28.52 5.08
CA ASN A 416 9.31 -29.16 3.92
C ASN A 416 8.41 -29.14 2.67
N ARG A 417 7.08 -29.24 2.81
CA ARG A 417 6.18 -29.09 1.64
C ARG A 417 6.10 -27.66 1.13
N LEU A 418 6.02 -26.68 2.03
CA LEU A 418 6.02 -25.26 1.64
C LEU A 418 7.35 -24.87 0.95
N GLN A 419 8.48 -25.35 1.48
CA GLN A 419 9.79 -25.19 0.85
C GLN A 419 9.86 -25.92 -0.51
N GLN A 420 9.31 -27.13 -0.62
CA GLN A 420 9.23 -27.86 -1.89
C GLN A 420 8.41 -27.11 -2.95
N VAL A 421 7.32 -26.42 -2.58
CA VAL A 421 6.55 -25.55 -3.50
C VAL A 421 7.41 -24.40 -4.04
N MET A 422 8.14 -23.69 -3.17
CA MET A 422 9.05 -22.61 -3.61
C MET A 422 10.16 -23.12 -4.54
N ILE A 423 10.74 -24.28 -4.22
CA ILE A 423 11.79 -24.92 -5.03
C ILE A 423 11.22 -25.37 -6.39
N SER A 424 10.05 -26.03 -6.42
CA SER A 424 9.48 -26.56 -7.67
C SER A 424 9.09 -25.45 -8.63
N ILE A 425 8.47 -24.36 -8.16
CA ILE A 425 8.08 -23.23 -9.02
C ILE A 425 9.31 -22.46 -9.51
N LYS A 426 10.40 -22.44 -8.74
CA LYS A 426 11.67 -21.83 -9.15
C LYS A 426 12.36 -22.62 -10.26
N ASP A 427 12.32 -23.95 -10.21
CA ASP A 427 12.91 -24.82 -11.23
C ASP A 427 12.01 -24.98 -12.47
N GLU A 428 10.68 -25.02 -12.29
CA GLU A 428 9.67 -25.13 -13.35
C GLU A 428 8.50 -24.16 -13.09
N PRO A 429 8.56 -22.91 -13.60
CA PRO A 429 7.50 -21.92 -13.47
C PRO A 429 6.18 -22.39 -14.11
N ILE A 430 5.06 -22.08 -13.44
CA ILE A 430 3.75 -22.62 -13.82
C ILE A 430 3.10 -21.70 -14.85
N THR A 431 2.58 -22.28 -15.94
CA THR A 431 1.78 -21.57 -16.93
C THR A 431 0.28 -21.75 -16.66
N LEU A 432 -0.46 -20.66 -16.54
CA LEU A 432 -1.93 -20.62 -16.41
C LEU A 432 -2.53 -19.80 -17.56
N ILE A 433 -3.77 -20.06 -17.96
CA ILE A 433 -4.54 -19.17 -18.83
C ILE A 433 -5.70 -18.55 -18.05
N ASP A 434 -5.76 -17.22 -17.97
CA ASP A 434 -6.88 -16.55 -17.31
C ASP A 434 -8.22 -16.91 -18.01
N PRO A 435 -9.23 -17.41 -17.29
CA PRO A 435 -10.43 -17.97 -17.90
C PRO A 435 -11.33 -16.92 -18.56
N ASN A 436 -11.18 -15.63 -18.24
CA ASN A 436 -12.04 -14.55 -18.74
C ASN A 436 -11.38 -13.80 -19.90
N SER A 437 -10.24 -13.18 -19.63
CA SER A 437 -9.43 -12.37 -20.55
C SER A 437 -8.64 -13.20 -21.56
N LYS A 438 -8.43 -14.49 -21.29
CA LYS A 438 -7.55 -15.41 -22.06
C LYS A 438 -6.09 -14.96 -22.10
N VAL A 439 -5.67 -14.09 -21.19
CA VAL A 439 -4.28 -13.68 -21.03
C VAL A 439 -3.45 -14.88 -20.52
N PRO A 440 -2.33 -15.22 -21.18
CA PRO A 440 -1.41 -16.23 -20.68
C PRO A 440 -0.62 -15.69 -19.49
N LEU A 441 -0.46 -16.51 -18.47
CA LEU A 441 0.16 -16.17 -17.20
C LEU A 441 1.30 -17.12 -16.88
N ILE A 442 2.36 -16.56 -16.32
CA ILE A 442 3.45 -17.28 -15.70
C ILE A 442 3.39 -16.97 -14.20
N ILE A 443 3.39 -18.02 -13.37
CA ILE A 443 3.57 -17.95 -11.92
C ILE A 443 5.02 -18.33 -11.63
N THR A 444 5.73 -17.40 -11.01
CA THR A 444 7.12 -17.55 -10.58
C THR A 444 7.20 -17.75 -9.06
N ASN A 445 8.38 -18.16 -8.58
CA ASN A 445 8.63 -18.24 -7.14
C ASN A 445 8.53 -16.84 -6.48
N GLU A 446 8.84 -15.79 -7.24
CA GLU A 446 8.70 -14.38 -6.88
C GLU A 446 7.24 -13.97 -6.70
N ASP A 447 6.34 -14.40 -7.58
CA ASP A 447 4.89 -14.21 -7.40
C ASP A 447 4.47 -14.88 -6.08
N PHE A 448 4.82 -16.16 -5.88
CA PHE A 448 4.43 -16.90 -4.67
C PHE A 448 5.02 -16.28 -3.37
N ARG A 449 6.27 -15.82 -3.38
CA ARG A 449 6.87 -15.08 -2.27
C ARG A 449 6.14 -13.75 -2.02
N SER A 450 5.73 -13.05 -3.07
CA SER A 450 4.95 -11.82 -2.96
C SER A 450 3.56 -12.08 -2.35
N LEU A 451 2.89 -13.19 -2.72
CA LEU A 451 1.65 -13.63 -2.03
C LEU A 451 1.91 -13.86 -0.54
N MET A 452 2.92 -14.67 -0.22
CA MET A 452 3.24 -15.00 1.16
C MET A 452 3.44 -13.74 1.99
N PHE A 453 4.22 -12.78 1.49
CA PHE A 453 4.49 -11.51 2.18
C PHE A 453 3.24 -10.67 2.39
N VAL A 454 2.34 -10.58 1.40
CA VAL A 454 1.03 -9.93 1.57
C VAL A 454 0.18 -10.66 2.61
N ILE A 455 0.23 -11.99 2.67
CA ILE A 455 -0.47 -12.79 3.69
C ILE A 455 0.12 -12.57 5.10
N LEU A 456 1.42 -12.27 5.24
CA LEU A 456 2.03 -11.96 6.55
C LEU A 456 1.44 -10.70 7.20
N TYR A 457 0.79 -9.80 6.45
CA TYR A 457 0.10 -8.64 7.03
C TYR A 457 -1.06 -9.05 7.94
N SER A 458 -1.73 -10.16 7.64
CA SER A 458 -2.92 -10.63 8.35
C SER A 458 -2.95 -12.16 8.41
N PRO A 459 -2.01 -12.78 9.15
CA PRO A 459 -1.84 -14.23 9.17
C PRO A 459 -3.08 -14.94 9.74
N THR A 460 -3.72 -14.35 10.75
CA THR A 460 -4.97 -14.81 11.34
C THR A 460 -6.10 -14.90 10.31
N ALA A 461 -6.24 -13.86 9.49
CA ALA A 461 -7.19 -13.86 8.40
C ALA A 461 -6.79 -14.85 7.29
N ASN A 462 -5.51 -14.93 6.88
CA ASN A 462 -5.15 -15.41 5.54
C ASN A 462 -4.22 -16.65 5.45
N PHE A 463 -3.70 -17.20 6.55
CA PHE A 463 -2.88 -18.44 6.49
C PHE A 463 -3.64 -19.65 5.92
N HIS A 464 -4.96 -19.73 6.09
CA HIS A 464 -5.77 -20.77 5.46
C HIS A 464 -5.73 -20.70 3.92
N ILE A 465 -5.70 -19.49 3.33
CA ILE A 465 -5.50 -19.31 1.87
C ILE A 465 -4.10 -19.74 1.46
N LEU A 466 -3.06 -19.35 2.20
CA LEU A 466 -1.69 -19.79 1.91
C LEU A 466 -1.60 -21.33 1.91
N ALA A 467 -2.24 -21.99 2.87
CA ALA A 467 -2.30 -23.45 2.92
C ALA A 467 -3.02 -24.07 1.71
N MET A 468 -4.14 -23.48 1.25
CA MET A 468 -4.89 -23.96 0.08
C MET A 468 -4.08 -23.77 -1.21
N VAL A 469 -3.52 -22.59 -1.43
CA VAL A 469 -2.69 -22.29 -2.61
C VAL A 469 -1.44 -23.18 -2.62
N ALA A 470 -0.75 -23.31 -1.49
CA ALA A 470 0.40 -24.21 -1.37
C ALA A 470 0.02 -25.69 -1.63
N ASP A 471 -1.15 -26.16 -1.17
CA ASP A 471 -1.61 -27.53 -1.43
C ASP A 471 -1.87 -27.78 -2.93
N LEU A 472 -2.55 -26.86 -3.61
CA LEU A 472 -2.80 -26.98 -5.06
C LEU A 472 -1.49 -26.99 -5.86
N LEU A 473 -0.54 -26.13 -5.49
CA LEU A 473 0.79 -26.07 -6.11
C LEU A 473 1.58 -27.37 -5.84
N TYR A 474 1.58 -27.85 -4.59
CA TYR A 474 2.26 -29.08 -4.17
C TYR A 474 1.74 -30.33 -4.90
N ARG A 475 0.43 -30.36 -5.18
CA ARG A 475 -0.26 -31.48 -5.84
C ARG A 475 -0.29 -31.37 -7.37
N GLY A 476 0.17 -30.25 -7.95
CA GLY A 476 0.08 -29.99 -9.39
C GLY A 476 -1.35 -29.77 -9.91
N LEU A 477 -2.26 -29.28 -9.08
CA LEU A 477 -3.68 -29.07 -9.39
C LEU A 477 -3.92 -27.71 -10.07
N TYR A 478 -3.21 -27.48 -11.18
CA TYR A 478 -3.17 -26.18 -11.86
C TYR A 478 -4.53 -25.78 -12.45
N ASP A 479 -5.39 -26.74 -12.81
CA ASP A 479 -6.73 -26.49 -13.35
C ASP A 479 -7.71 -25.90 -12.31
N ILE A 480 -7.43 -26.07 -11.03
CA ILE A 480 -8.13 -25.39 -9.93
C ILE A 480 -7.52 -24.00 -9.72
N LEU A 481 -6.20 -23.86 -9.82
CA LEU A 481 -5.50 -22.57 -9.74
C LEU A 481 -5.92 -21.60 -10.86
N GLU A 482 -6.18 -22.07 -12.09
CA GLU A 482 -6.73 -21.24 -13.19
C GLU A 482 -8.09 -20.60 -12.87
N GLN A 483 -8.89 -21.20 -11.98
CA GLN A 483 -10.22 -20.67 -11.61
C GLN A 483 -10.15 -19.65 -10.45
N ILE A 484 -9.02 -19.68 -9.74
CA ILE A 484 -8.69 -18.89 -8.55
C ILE A 484 -7.92 -17.63 -8.95
N PHE A 485 -6.84 -17.79 -9.73
CA PHE A 485 -6.03 -16.70 -10.24
C PHE A 485 -6.75 -15.98 -11.39
N LYS A 486 -6.97 -14.67 -11.21
CA LYS A 486 -7.54 -13.79 -12.24
C LYS A 486 -6.62 -12.61 -12.50
N VAL A 487 -6.57 -12.14 -13.74
CA VAL A 487 -5.98 -10.83 -14.04
C VAL A 487 -7.05 -9.76 -14.06
N SER A 488 -6.99 -8.83 -13.11
CA SER A 488 -7.71 -7.56 -13.19
C SER A 488 -6.95 -6.60 -14.12
N LEU A 489 -6.92 -6.93 -15.42
CA LEU A 489 -6.40 -6.07 -16.48
C LEU A 489 -7.54 -5.21 -17.03
N ASP A 490 -7.91 -4.15 -16.31
CA ASP A 490 -8.78 -3.11 -16.86
C ASP A 490 -7.96 -2.14 -17.71
N LEU A 491 -7.54 -2.60 -18.90
CA LEU A 491 -6.99 -1.73 -19.93
C LEU A 491 -8.13 -0.91 -20.54
N GLN A 492 -8.56 0.11 -19.79
CA GLN A 492 -9.57 1.07 -20.22
C GLN A 492 -9.24 1.54 -21.66
N PRO A 493 -10.19 1.45 -22.61
CA PRO A 493 -9.93 1.88 -23.97
C PRO A 493 -9.53 3.36 -23.99
N PHE A 494 -8.62 3.76 -24.88
CA PHE A 494 -8.28 5.18 -25.11
C PHE A 494 -9.50 6.09 -25.41
N CYS A 495 -10.65 5.50 -25.73
CA CYS A 495 -11.93 6.19 -25.99
C CYS A 495 -13.00 5.91 -24.90
N GLY A 496 -12.63 5.29 -23.78
CA GLY A 496 -13.52 5.04 -22.65
C GLY A 496 -13.81 6.31 -21.86
N ALA A 497 -14.82 6.26 -20.99
CA ALA A 497 -14.98 7.27 -19.96
C ALA A 497 -13.78 7.17 -19.00
N ALA A 498 -13.16 8.30 -18.69
CA ALA A 498 -12.07 8.30 -17.72
C ALA A 498 -12.65 7.98 -16.32
N PRO A 499 -12.01 7.12 -15.51
CA PRO A 499 -12.56 6.70 -14.23
C PRO A 499 -12.77 7.90 -13.27
N PRO A 500 -13.71 7.81 -12.30
CA PRO A 500 -13.93 8.86 -11.32
C PRO A 500 -12.63 9.28 -10.67
N ALA A 501 -12.39 10.59 -10.49
CA ALA A 501 -11.02 11.04 -10.27
C ALA A 501 -10.37 10.45 -9.01
N MET A 502 -11.15 10.24 -7.94
CA MET A 502 -10.71 9.54 -6.72
C MET A 502 -10.04 8.18 -6.97
N SER A 503 -10.30 7.53 -8.11
CA SER A 503 -9.77 6.24 -8.53
C SER A 503 -8.52 6.31 -9.42
N TYR A 504 -8.05 7.49 -9.84
CA TYR A 504 -6.81 7.56 -10.64
C TYR A 504 -5.59 7.13 -9.82
N PRO A 505 -4.74 6.24 -10.36
CA PRO A 505 -3.46 5.91 -9.76
C PRO A 505 -2.56 7.16 -9.66
N ASN A 506 -1.64 7.16 -8.71
CA ASN A 506 -0.67 8.23 -8.52
C ASN A 506 0.63 7.68 -7.90
N GLU A 507 1.69 8.47 -7.93
CA GLU A 507 3.00 8.15 -7.39
C GLU A 507 3.20 8.73 -5.96
N ALA A 508 2.14 9.08 -5.24
CA ALA A 508 2.24 9.74 -3.94
C ALA A 508 2.99 8.91 -2.90
N GLN A 509 2.80 7.58 -2.87
CA GLN A 509 3.56 6.69 -1.97
C GLN A 509 5.08 6.88 -2.18
N LEU A 510 5.54 6.78 -3.42
CA LEU A 510 6.93 6.97 -3.79
C LEU A 510 7.41 8.40 -3.47
N ALA A 511 6.64 9.40 -3.90
CA ALA A 511 6.98 10.80 -3.70
C ALA A 511 7.15 11.14 -2.21
N ILE A 512 6.23 10.70 -1.34
CA ILE A 512 6.30 10.88 0.11
C ILE A 512 7.51 10.12 0.66
N MET A 513 7.65 8.83 0.38
CA MET A 513 8.76 8.01 0.89
C MET A 513 10.14 8.58 0.55
N CYS A 514 10.31 9.16 -0.64
CA CYS A 514 11.57 9.72 -1.09
C CYS A 514 11.79 11.16 -0.62
N SER A 515 10.73 12.00 -0.60
CA SER A 515 10.76 13.34 0.01
C SER A 515 11.00 13.28 1.52
N ASP A 516 10.60 12.17 2.17
CA ASP A 516 10.87 11.89 3.57
C ASP A 516 12.23 11.21 3.84
N LYS A 517 13.18 11.24 2.89
CA LYS A 517 14.56 10.81 3.15
C LYS A 517 15.43 11.97 3.63
N ARG A 518 16.03 11.81 4.81
CA ARG A 518 17.16 12.63 5.27
C ARG A 518 18.40 12.37 4.43
N TYR A 519 18.59 11.11 4.01
CA TYR A 519 19.71 10.66 3.19
C TYR A 519 19.16 10.10 1.88
N VAL A 520 19.28 10.89 0.80
CA VAL A 520 18.82 10.51 -0.54
C VAL A 520 19.57 9.28 -1.02
N LEU A 521 18.83 8.25 -1.43
CA LEU A 521 19.38 7.08 -2.10
C LEU A 521 19.89 7.51 -3.49
N ASN A 522 21.20 7.45 -3.72
CA ASN A 522 21.83 7.77 -5.00
C ASN A 522 23.12 6.93 -5.10
N GLU A 523 22.92 5.64 -5.27
CA GLU A 523 23.98 4.66 -5.17
C GLU A 523 24.51 4.22 -6.54
N THR A 524 25.58 3.45 -6.50
CA THR A 524 26.05 2.67 -7.66
C THR A 524 25.56 1.24 -7.54
N LEU A 525 25.48 0.51 -8.66
CA LEU A 525 25.02 -0.89 -8.64
C LEU A 525 25.81 -1.76 -7.61
N PRO A 526 27.14 -1.70 -7.50
CA PRO A 526 27.87 -2.44 -6.45
C PRO A 526 27.51 -2.04 -5.00
N ASN A 527 27.13 -0.78 -4.77
CA ASN A 527 26.69 -0.35 -3.44
C ASN A 527 25.25 -0.83 -3.14
N LEU A 528 24.39 -0.91 -4.16
CA LEU A 528 23.07 -1.53 -4.05
C LEU A 528 23.19 -3.04 -3.83
N GLU A 529 24.12 -3.73 -4.50
CA GLU A 529 24.45 -5.14 -4.25
C GLU A 529 24.90 -5.33 -2.80
N SER A 530 25.82 -4.49 -2.30
CA SER A 530 26.26 -4.52 -0.90
C SER A 530 25.14 -4.23 0.11
N LEU A 531 24.22 -3.30 -0.21
CA LEU A 531 23.03 -3.02 0.61
C LEU A 531 22.05 -4.21 0.63
N TYR A 532 21.84 -4.88 -0.51
CA TYR A 532 21.05 -6.10 -0.60
C TYR A 532 21.66 -7.21 0.27
N GLU A 533 22.96 -7.46 0.13
CA GLU A 533 23.68 -8.46 0.92
C GLU A 533 23.52 -8.21 2.42
N GLU A 534 23.68 -6.95 2.88
CA GLU A 534 23.48 -6.61 4.29
C GLU A 534 22.03 -6.87 4.76
N LEU A 535 21.03 -6.51 3.95
CA LEU A 535 19.62 -6.80 4.26
C LEU A 535 19.35 -8.32 4.30
N ALA A 536 19.93 -9.08 3.37
CA ALA A 536 19.80 -10.54 3.28
C ALA A 536 20.47 -11.27 4.46
N THR A 537 21.43 -10.65 5.16
CA THR A 537 21.93 -11.18 6.45
C THR A 537 20.94 -11.05 7.60
N LYS A 538 19.94 -10.17 7.47
CA LYS A 538 18.94 -9.90 8.53
C LYS A 538 17.67 -10.70 8.34
N SER A 539 17.22 -10.87 7.10
CA SER A 539 15.95 -11.52 6.78
C SER A 539 16.00 -12.19 5.41
N SER A 540 15.30 -13.33 5.28
CA SER A 540 15.08 -13.96 3.98
C SER A 540 14.17 -13.14 3.06
N TRP A 541 13.49 -12.11 3.57
CA TRP A 541 12.55 -11.22 2.87
C TRP A 541 13.17 -9.90 2.36
N ALA A 542 14.50 -9.80 2.41
CA ALA A 542 15.26 -8.63 1.94
C ALA A 542 15.00 -8.25 0.47
N ASP A 543 14.65 -9.23 -0.37
CA ASP A 543 14.37 -9.07 -1.79
C ASP A 543 13.09 -8.27 -2.06
N ILE A 544 12.02 -8.58 -1.34
CA ILE A 544 10.76 -7.82 -1.38
C ILE A 544 10.98 -6.43 -0.80
N TRP A 545 11.61 -6.33 0.37
CA TRP A 545 11.77 -5.05 1.07
C TRP A 545 12.65 -4.05 0.30
N MET A 546 13.72 -4.53 -0.33
CA MET A 546 14.56 -3.68 -1.16
C MET A 546 13.90 -3.29 -2.50
N THR A 547 12.98 -4.09 -3.04
CA THR A 547 12.18 -3.72 -4.23
C THR A 547 11.37 -2.44 -4.00
N LEU A 548 10.90 -2.21 -2.77
CA LEU A 548 10.26 -0.97 -2.36
C LEU A 548 11.26 0.20 -2.23
N MET A 549 12.41 -0.05 -1.60
CA MET A 549 13.43 0.99 -1.32
C MET A 549 14.19 1.51 -2.53
N ILE A 550 14.47 0.63 -3.50
CA ILE A 550 15.21 1.00 -4.71
C ILE A 550 14.46 2.01 -5.58
N GLY A 551 13.13 2.11 -5.43
CA GLY A 551 12.30 3.13 -6.09
C GLY A 551 12.78 4.57 -5.86
N CYS A 552 13.40 4.85 -4.71
CA CYS A 552 13.96 6.16 -4.41
C CYS A 552 15.36 6.42 -4.98
N ASP A 553 16.00 5.47 -5.67
CA ASP A 553 17.35 5.69 -6.19
C ASP A 553 17.37 6.78 -7.27
N ARG A 554 18.12 7.85 -6.99
CA ARG A 554 18.15 9.10 -7.75
C ARG A 554 16.81 9.85 -7.81
N TRP A 555 15.99 9.75 -6.76
CA TRP A 555 14.96 10.75 -6.55
C TRP A 555 15.60 12.13 -6.34
N ARG A 556 15.29 13.09 -7.22
CA ARG A 556 15.96 14.41 -7.26
C ARG A 556 15.09 15.57 -6.81
N ILE A 557 13.79 15.36 -6.73
CA ILE A 557 12.85 16.38 -6.26
C ILE A 557 13.13 16.58 -4.78
N LYS A 558 13.36 17.84 -4.39
CA LYS A 558 13.70 18.20 -3.00
C LYS A 558 12.43 18.64 -2.29
N ALA A 559 12.14 18.00 -1.16
CA ALA A 559 11.16 18.52 -0.22
C ALA A 559 11.60 19.90 0.30
N ILE A 560 10.67 20.84 0.40
CA ILE A 560 10.90 22.17 0.98
C ILE A 560 10.96 22.08 2.51
N ASP A 561 10.04 21.30 3.11
CA ASP A 561 10.05 20.92 4.51
C ASP A 561 10.35 19.42 4.65
N PRO A 562 11.62 18.97 4.52
CA PRO A 562 11.98 17.57 4.72
C PRO A 562 11.71 17.15 6.18
N PRO A 563 11.54 15.84 6.45
CA PRO A 563 11.09 15.34 7.73
C PRO A 563 11.97 15.77 8.89
N MET A 564 11.31 15.86 10.02
CA MET A 564 11.87 16.33 11.25
C MET A 564 13.13 15.55 11.61
N ARG A 565 14.19 16.27 12.00
CA ARG A 565 15.41 15.62 12.47
C ARG A 565 15.18 15.12 13.89
N TRP A 566 14.74 13.88 14.03
CA TRP A 566 14.50 13.20 15.30
C TRP A 566 15.74 13.10 16.21
N ASP A 567 16.93 13.47 15.71
CA ASP A 567 18.17 13.68 16.47
C ASP A 567 18.69 15.14 16.54
N ASP A 568 18.20 16.09 15.70
CA ASP A 568 18.68 17.51 15.67
C ASP A 568 17.60 18.62 15.82
N ASN A 569 16.33 18.32 16.15
CA ASN A 569 15.29 19.32 16.49
C ASN A 569 15.74 20.21 17.69
N PRO A 570 15.50 21.53 17.71
CA PRO A 570 15.72 22.37 18.90
C PRO A 570 14.94 21.97 20.17
N ALA A 571 13.94 21.08 20.08
CA ALA A 571 13.35 20.41 21.24
C ALA A 571 14.33 19.44 21.95
N HIS A 572 15.44 19.08 21.29
CA HIS A 572 16.40 18.10 21.79
C HIS A 572 17.36 18.64 22.83
N ALA A 573 16.85 18.74 24.05
CA ALA A 573 17.54 18.00 25.10
C ALA A 573 17.40 16.49 24.81
N PRO A 574 18.27 15.60 25.34
CA PRO A 574 18.07 14.14 25.28
C PRO A 574 16.93 13.68 26.21
N LYS A 575 15.80 14.39 26.19
CA LYS A 575 14.62 14.21 27.02
C LYS A 575 13.42 13.90 26.12
N PRO A 576 12.46 13.07 26.58
CA PRO A 576 11.22 12.86 25.84
C PRO A 576 10.45 14.17 25.65
N ILE A 577 9.67 14.23 24.57
CA ILE A 577 8.81 15.37 24.23
C ILE A 577 7.59 15.33 25.14
N LYS A 578 7.33 16.42 25.86
CA LYS A 578 6.09 16.61 26.62
C LYS A 578 4.99 17.13 25.70
N THR A 579 3.90 16.38 25.60
CA THR A 579 2.66 16.77 24.91
C THR A 579 1.58 17.18 25.93
N SER A 580 0.53 17.87 25.48
CA SER A 580 -0.59 18.29 26.33
C SER A 580 -1.47 17.12 26.81
N PHE A 581 -1.41 15.98 26.12
CA PHE A 581 -1.90 14.69 26.61
C PHE A 581 -0.93 13.56 26.19
N PRO A 582 -0.69 12.51 27.00
CA PRO A 582 0.23 11.43 26.62
C PRO A 582 -0.27 10.58 25.44
N LEU A 583 0.66 10.16 24.58
CA LEU A 583 0.38 9.29 23.43
C LEU A 583 0.16 7.83 23.85
N LEU A 584 -0.57 7.08 23.02
CA LEU A 584 -0.69 5.63 23.11
C LEU A 584 -0.07 4.96 21.87
N PHE A 585 0.91 4.09 22.10
CA PHE A 585 1.53 3.25 21.08
C PHE A 585 0.99 1.82 21.14
N ILE A 586 0.78 1.18 19.99
CA ILE A 586 0.38 -0.22 19.88
C ILE A 586 1.32 -0.95 18.92
N GLY A 587 1.88 -2.07 19.36
CA GLY A 587 2.68 -2.96 18.52
C GLY A 587 2.31 -4.41 18.75
N ASN A 588 2.38 -5.23 17.70
CA ASN A 588 2.16 -6.67 17.81
C ASN A 588 3.46 -7.37 18.25
N THR A 589 3.37 -8.51 18.94
CA THR A 589 4.54 -9.32 19.34
C THR A 589 5.46 -9.67 18.18
N ALA A 590 4.91 -9.88 16.97
CA ALA A 590 5.67 -9.97 15.74
C ALA A 590 4.93 -9.29 14.57
N ASP A 591 5.43 -8.15 14.13
CA ASP A 591 4.89 -7.38 12.99
C ASP A 591 5.90 -7.42 11.83
N PRO A 592 5.53 -7.91 10.63
CA PRO A 592 6.47 -8.13 9.54
C PRO A 592 7.04 -6.84 8.93
N VAL A 593 6.56 -5.68 9.35
CA VAL A 593 6.74 -4.35 8.72
C VAL A 593 7.13 -3.28 9.75
N THR A 594 6.43 -3.26 10.89
CA THR A 594 6.61 -2.33 12.03
C THR A 594 6.83 -3.08 13.34
N PRO A 595 7.99 -3.75 13.50
CA PRO A 595 8.27 -4.68 14.60
C PRO A 595 8.18 -4.02 15.99
N LEU A 596 7.83 -4.79 17.02
CA LEU A 596 7.50 -4.29 18.37
C LEU A 596 8.54 -3.32 18.96
N HIS A 597 9.82 -3.56 18.66
CA HIS A 597 10.93 -2.71 19.08
C HIS A 597 10.78 -1.24 18.64
N ALA A 598 10.17 -0.99 17.48
CA ALA A 598 9.88 0.37 17.02
C ALA A 598 8.87 1.08 17.92
N ALA A 599 7.85 0.36 18.41
CA ALA A 599 6.86 0.90 19.35
C ALA A 599 7.50 1.32 20.69
N PHE A 600 8.35 0.47 21.28
CA PHE A 600 9.14 0.83 22.47
C PHE A 600 9.99 2.07 22.26
N LYS A 601 10.74 2.11 21.15
CA LYS A 601 11.67 3.19 20.85
C LYS A 601 10.95 4.52 20.62
N MET A 602 9.81 4.52 19.92
CA MET A 602 9.02 5.72 19.66
C MET A 602 8.24 6.18 20.91
N ALA A 603 7.72 5.26 21.73
CA ALA A 603 7.16 5.61 23.04
C ALA A 603 8.19 6.33 23.93
N GLY A 604 9.44 5.84 23.94
CA GLY A 604 10.56 6.49 24.64
C GLY A 604 10.88 7.92 24.18
N LYS A 605 10.33 8.40 23.04
CA LYS A 605 10.48 9.80 22.58
C LYS A 605 9.41 10.76 23.15
N PHE A 606 8.40 10.29 23.87
CA PHE A 606 7.32 11.13 24.44
C PHE A 606 7.13 10.88 25.95
N GLU A 607 7.00 11.96 26.75
CA GLU A 607 6.79 11.85 28.20
C GLU A 607 5.46 11.14 28.50
N GLU A 608 5.48 10.26 29.50
CA GLU A 608 4.30 9.57 30.06
C GLU A 608 3.49 8.72 29.05
N SER A 609 4.01 8.46 27.85
CA SER A 609 3.32 7.69 26.82
C SER A 609 3.11 6.22 27.21
N GLY A 610 1.95 5.68 26.87
CA GLY A 610 1.58 4.29 27.12
C GLY A 610 1.92 3.38 25.95
N LEU A 611 2.18 2.10 26.23
CA LEU A 611 2.40 1.07 25.22
C LEU A 611 1.51 -0.15 25.49
N ILE A 612 0.81 -0.62 24.45
CA ILE A 612 0.17 -1.94 24.40
C ILE A 612 1.00 -2.84 23.46
N GLU A 613 1.42 -3.99 23.96
CA GLU A 613 1.78 -5.13 23.12
C GLU A 613 0.54 -5.99 22.90
N GLN A 614 0.12 -6.14 21.65
CA GLN A 614 -0.86 -7.16 21.29
C GLN A 614 -0.14 -8.49 21.03
N GLU A 615 -0.50 -9.54 21.76
CA GLU A 615 0.09 -10.87 21.65
C GLU A 615 -0.51 -11.60 20.42
N SER A 616 -0.05 -11.19 19.23
CA SER A 616 -0.40 -11.71 17.91
C SER A 616 0.71 -11.50 16.88
N GLU A 617 0.65 -12.23 15.76
CA GLU A 617 1.43 -11.97 14.56
C GLU A 617 0.67 -11.11 13.53
N GLY A 618 1.42 -10.33 12.75
CA GLY A 618 0.90 -9.55 11.61
C GLY A 618 1.00 -8.04 11.81
N HIS A 619 0.51 -7.27 10.84
CA HIS A 619 0.76 -5.83 10.75
C HIS A 619 -0.36 -4.98 11.36
N CYS A 620 -0.01 -4.11 12.33
CA CYS A 620 -0.96 -3.36 13.19
C CYS A 620 -1.88 -4.27 14.04
N SER A 621 -2.54 -3.71 15.06
CA SER A 621 -3.48 -4.46 15.92
C SER A 621 -4.64 -5.09 15.15
N LEU A 622 -4.95 -4.57 13.97
CA LEU A 622 -5.95 -5.08 13.03
C LEU A 622 -5.69 -6.54 12.58
N ALA A 623 -4.44 -7.01 12.63
CA ALA A 623 -4.05 -8.34 12.18
C ALA A 623 -4.68 -9.50 12.97
N ALA A 624 -5.14 -9.24 14.21
CA ALA A 624 -5.87 -10.19 15.04
C ALA A 624 -6.80 -9.45 16.02
N VAL A 625 -8.03 -9.93 16.18
CA VAL A 625 -8.99 -9.32 17.12
C VAL A 625 -8.55 -9.49 18.57
N SER A 626 -8.59 -8.42 19.37
CA SER A 626 -8.38 -8.45 20.82
C SER A 626 -9.34 -7.51 21.56
N LEU A 627 -10.23 -8.07 22.38
CA LEU A 627 -11.08 -7.31 23.29
C LEU A 627 -10.25 -6.50 24.31
N CYS A 628 -9.09 -7.03 24.73
CA CYS A 628 -8.19 -6.33 25.63
C CYS A 628 -7.62 -5.06 24.98
N THR A 629 -7.12 -5.16 23.73
CA THR A 629 -6.60 -3.98 23.00
C THR A 629 -7.72 -2.97 22.77
N MET A 630 -8.86 -3.41 22.23
CA MET A 630 -9.99 -2.51 21.92
C MET A 630 -10.58 -1.84 23.16
N GLY A 631 -10.71 -2.57 24.28
CA GLY A 631 -11.17 -2.02 25.55
C GLY A 631 -10.25 -0.92 26.08
N LYS A 632 -8.92 -1.10 25.96
CA LYS A 632 -7.94 -0.08 26.35
C LYS A 632 -7.93 1.13 25.42
N VAL A 633 -8.06 0.92 24.11
CA VAL A 633 -8.19 2.02 23.13
C VAL A 633 -9.45 2.84 23.41
N ARG A 634 -10.58 2.19 23.71
CA ARG A 634 -11.82 2.85 24.12
C ARG A 634 -11.63 3.69 25.38
N SER A 635 -11.02 3.14 26.44
CA SER A 635 -10.74 3.87 27.68
C SER A 635 -9.74 5.01 27.52
N TYR A 636 -8.79 4.89 26.59
CA TYR A 636 -7.88 5.99 26.23
C TYR A 636 -8.65 7.16 25.59
N PHE A 637 -9.48 6.89 24.56
CA PHE A 637 -10.26 7.93 23.89
C PHE A 637 -11.34 8.54 24.79
N ARG A 638 -12.15 7.72 25.49
CA ARG A 638 -13.31 8.18 26.26
C ARG A 638 -12.97 8.68 27.65
N ASP A 639 -12.16 7.92 28.38
CA ASP A 639 -11.93 8.15 29.81
C ASP A 639 -10.59 8.84 30.09
N GLY A 640 -9.74 9.01 29.06
CA GLY A 640 -8.39 9.54 29.22
C GLY A 640 -7.45 8.60 29.98
N VAL A 641 -7.74 7.29 30.00
CA VAL A 641 -6.90 6.31 30.68
C VAL A 641 -5.72 5.93 29.79
N VAL A 642 -4.52 6.36 30.16
CA VAL A 642 -3.28 6.02 29.46
C VAL A 642 -2.76 4.66 29.96
N PRO A 643 -2.50 3.69 29.07
CA PRO A 643 -1.83 2.42 29.40
C PRO A 643 -0.45 2.60 30.04
N THR A 644 0.06 1.55 30.67
CA THR A 644 1.33 1.59 31.43
C THR A 644 2.50 2.13 30.60
N VAL A 645 3.23 3.11 31.15
CA VAL A 645 4.48 3.63 30.58
C VAL A 645 5.50 2.48 30.46
N PRO A 646 6.04 2.19 29.27
CA PRO A 646 6.85 1.00 29.06
C PRO A 646 8.24 1.10 29.67
N SER A 647 8.70 -0.02 30.22
CA SER A 647 10.07 -0.24 30.71
C SER A 647 10.54 -1.62 30.23
N GLU A 648 11.24 -1.65 29.09
CA GLU A 648 11.78 -2.88 28.48
C GLU A 648 12.72 -3.61 29.45
N ALA A 649 13.58 -2.87 30.16
CA ALA A 649 14.52 -3.40 31.14
C ALA A 649 13.87 -4.04 32.38
N GLU A 650 12.64 -3.63 32.72
CA GLU A 650 11.87 -4.19 33.85
C GLU A 650 10.81 -5.21 33.41
N GLY A 651 10.67 -5.47 32.10
CA GLY A 651 9.62 -6.35 31.57
C GLY A 651 8.20 -5.79 31.75
N LYS A 652 8.06 -4.46 31.88
CA LYS A 652 6.84 -3.80 32.36
C LYS A 652 6.21 -2.91 31.28
N TRP A 653 5.12 -3.40 30.69
CA TRP A 653 4.20 -2.67 29.83
C TRP A 653 2.88 -3.45 29.78
N ASP A 654 1.86 -2.92 29.09
CA ASP A 654 0.58 -3.59 28.98
C ASP A 654 0.60 -4.64 27.86
N LYS A 655 0.30 -5.89 28.19
CA LYS A 655 0.11 -6.99 27.24
C LYS A 655 -1.37 -7.33 27.06
N CYS A 656 -1.81 -7.53 25.82
CA CYS A 656 -3.18 -7.90 25.48
C CYS A 656 -3.19 -9.10 24.55
N LYS A 657 -3.80 -10.21 25.00
CA LYS A 657 -3.96 -11.40 24.16
C LYS A 657 -4.96 -11.15 23.04
N ALA A 658 -4.66 -11.65 21.85
CA ALA A 658 -5.67 -11.82 20.82
C ALA A 658 -6.70 -12.88 21.25
N ASP A 659 -7.95 -12.67 20.85
CA ASP A 659 -9.09 -13.59 21.00
C ASP A 659 -9.18 -14.59 19.84
N GLU A 660 -8.27 -14.50 18.87
CA GLU A 660 -8.16 -15.35 17.69
C GLU A 660 -6.69 -15.47 17.25
N TRP A 661 -6.40 -16.51 16.46
CA TRP A 661 -5.08 -16.79 15.91
C TRP A 661 -5.22 -17.57 14.60
N PRO A 662 -4.16 -17.76 13.78
CA PRO A 662 -4.29 -18.41 12.48
C PRO A 662 -4.98 -19.78 12.53
N PHE A 663 -5.95 -19.98 11.63
CA PHE A 663 -6.88 -21.12 11.56
C PHE A 663 -7.95 -21.22 12.68
N HIS A 664 -8.02 -20.22 13.57
CA HIS A 664 -8.95 -20.18 14.70
C HIS A 664 -9.50 -18.75 14.86
N ARG A 665 -10.46 -18.39 13.99
CA ARG A 665 -11.02 -17.04 13.91
C ARG A 665 -12.03 -16.77 15.02
N PHE A 666 -12.26 -15.50 15.36
CA PHE A 666 -13.36 -15.13 16.22
C PHE A 666 -14.70 -15.61 15.64
N GLY A 667 -15.48 -16.33 16.46
CA GLY A 667 -16.74 -16.97 16.04
C GLY A 667 -16.62 -18.46 15.69
N ASP A 668 -15.41 -19.02 15.52
CA ASP A 668 -15.24 -20.46 15.35
C ASP A 668 -15.72 -21.21 16.62
N PRO A 669 -16.39 -22.39 16.48
CA PRO A 669 -16.94 -23.12 17.63
C PRO A 669 -15.89 -23.49 18.69
N ASP A 670 -14.65 -23.77 18.28
CA ASP A 670 -13.54 -24.10 19.16
C ASP A 670 -12.92 -22.88 19.86
N VAL A 671 -13.09 -21.68 19.32
CA VAL A 671 -12.73 -20.40 19.98
C VAL A 671 -13.83 -20.02 20.97
N GLN A 672 -15.11 -20.11 20.58
CA GLN A 672 -16.24 -19.88 21.46
C GLN A 672 -16.22 -20.81 22.70
N ALA A 673 -15.91 -22.09 22.50
CA ALA A 673 -15.82 -23.07 23.58
C ALA A 673 -14.70 -22.79 24.61
N GLN A 674 -13.64 -22.06 24.24
CA GLN A 674 -12.58 -21.64 25.17
C GLN A 674 -12.96 -20.41 25.99
N ARG A 675 -13.83 -19.55 25.46
CA ARG A 675 -14.21 -18.25 26.05
C ARG A 675 -15.26 -18.38 27.16
N GLY A 676 -16.13 -19.39 27.06
CA GLY A 676 -17.21 -19.66 28.02
C GLY A 676 -18.44 -18.77 27.83
N ASP A 677 -19.54 -19.12 28.50
CA ASP A 677 -20.89 -18.58 28.24
C ASP A 677 -21.15 -17.14 28.74
N ALA A 678 -20.16 -16.47 29.33
CA ALA A 678 -20.33 -15.20 30.04
C ALA A 678 -19.48 -14.07 29.42
N VAL A 679 -19.98 -13.49 28.34
CA VAL A 679 -19.45 -12.28 27.69
C VAL A 679 -20.56 -11.23 27.70
N ASP A 680 -20.25 -9.98 28.08
CA ASP A 680 -21.26 -8.90 28.09
C ASP A 680 -21.60 -8.46 26.65
N VAL A 681 -22.80 -7.93 26.44
CA VAL A 681 -23.26 -7.46 25.11
C VAL A 681 -22.30 -6.38 24.58
N ALA A 682 -21.86 -5.46 25.44
CA ALA A 682 -20.90 -4.43 25.06
C ALA A 682 -19.52 -5.00 24.66
N GLU A 683 -19.11 -6.15 25.22
CA GLU A 683 -17.87 -6.84 24.83
C GLU A 683 -18.05 -7.56 23.48
N VAL A 684 -19.22 -8.16 23.23
CA VAL A 684 -19.57 -8.75 21.93
C VAL A 684 -19.59 -7.69 20.83
N ASP A 685 -20.15 -6.52 21.09
CA ASP A 685 -20.17 -5.40 20.12
C ASP A 685 -18.75 -4.91 19.78
N LEU A 686 -17.86 -4.80 20.77
CA LEU A 686 -16.44 -4.46 20.57
C LEU A 686 -15.70 -5.50 19.72
N LEU A 687 -15.99 -6.79 19.90
CA LEU A 687 -15.38 -7.87 19.13
C LEU A 687 -15.87 -7.90 17.69
N ASN A 688 -17.18 -7.78 17.47
CA ASN A 688 -17.76 -7.70 16.14
C ASN A 688 -17.20 -6.48 15.37
N ALA A 689 -17.06 -5.34 16.05
CA ALA A 689 -16.42 -4.16 15.48
C ALA A 689 -14.95 -4.38 15.12
N ALA A 690 -14.17 -5.09 15.95
CA ALA A 690 -12.79 -5.44 15.65
C ALA A 690 -12.69 -6.39 14.44
N VAL A 691 -13.59 -7.39 14.36
CA VAL A 691 -13.71 -8.29 13.20
C VAL A 691 -14.04 -7.50 11.93
N ASP A 692 -14.97 -6.56 12.01
CA ASP A 692 -15.39 -5.76 10.85
C ASP A 692 -14.29 -4.77 10.44
N MET A 693 -13.54 -4.18 11.38
CA MET A 693 -12.32 -3.42 11.08
C MET A 693 -11.27 -4.28 10.40
N GLN A 694 -10.98 -5.49 10.88
CA GLN A 694 -10.04 -6.41 10.25
C GLN A 694 -10.48 -6.75 8.81
N LYS A 695 -11.74 -7.15 8.61
CA LYS A 695 -12.29 -7.46 7.29
C LYS A 695 -12.20 -6.26 6.36
N ALA A 696 -12.68 -5.09 6.78
CA ALA A 696 -12.67 -3.87 5.99
C ALA A 696 -11.24 -3.44 5.61
N PHE A 697 -10.31 -3.49 6.56
CA PHE A 697 -8.90 -3.17 6.34
C PHE A 697 -8.29 -4.13 5.31
N TYR A 698 -8.42 -5.45 5.47
CA TYR A 698 -7.77 -6.42 4.58
C TYR A 698 -8.51 -6.75 3.28
N LYS A 699 -9.81 -6.46 3.15
CA LYS A 699 -10.60 -6.67 1.93
C LYS A 699 -10.32 -5.60 0.88
N GLU A 700 -10.28 -4.33 1.31
CA GLU A 700 -10.05 -3.18 0.44
C GLU A 700 -8.58 -2.70 0.47
N ALA A 701 -7.70 -3.61 0.91
CA ALA A 701 -6.27 -3.49 1.16
C ALA A 701 -5.40 -3.19 -0.07
N LYS A 702 -5.64 -2.07 -0.76
CA LYS A 702 -4.66 -1.47 -1.67
C LYS A 702 -3.55 -0.75 -0.87
N PHE A 703 -3.00 -1.42 0.17
CA PHE A 703 -2.05 -0.85 1.14
C PHE A 703 -0.70 -0.50 0.55
N TRP A 704 -0.39 -1.10 -0.58
CA TRP A 704 0.69 -0.69 -1.42
C TRP A 704 0.08 0.10 -2.57
N GLY A 705 0.62 1.29 -2.82
CA GLY A 705 0.32 2.03 -4.03
C GLY A 705 0.54 1.15 -5.26
N HIS A 706 -0.07 1.54 -6.36
CA HIS A 706 -0.28 0.73 -7.58
C HIS A 706 0.95 -0.05 -8.12
N ASP A 707 2.18 0.28 -7.75
CA ASP A 707 3.40 -0.49 -8.10
C ASP A 707 3.38 -1.98 -7.67
N LEU A 708 2.64 -2.38 -6.62
CA LEU A 708 2.53 -3.80 -6.23
C LEU A 708 1.42 -4.59 -6.96
N GLN A 709 0.72 -3.95 -7.92
CA GLN A 709 -0.10 -4.63 -8.94
C GLN A 709 0.72 -5.56 -9.86
N ASN A 710 2.06 -5.56 -9.74
CA ASN A 710 2.92 -6.56 -10.37
C ASN A 710 2.68 -7.99 -9.87
N SER A 711 2.05 -8.19 -8.71
CA SER A 711 1.60 -9.53 -8.33
C SER A 711 0.25 -9.83 -8.97
N LEU A 712 0.15 -10.99 -9.62
CA LEU A 712 -1.12 -11.63 -10.06
C LEU A 712 -2.17 -11.80 -8.95
N LEU A 713 -1.74 -11.53 -7.72
CA LEU A 713 -2.31 -11.91 -6.46
C LEU A 713 -3.10 -10.74 -5.86
N THR A 714 -2.89 -9.52 -6.37
CA THR A 714 -3.83 -8.40 -6.24
C THR A 714 -5.18 -8.65 -6.93
N GLY A 715 -5.25 -9.66 -7.82
CA GLY A 715 -6.47 -10.19 -8.42
C GLY A 715 -7.01 -11.47 -7.77
N LEU A 716 -6.38 -11.98 -6.70
CA LEU A 716 -6.93 -13.09 -5.92
C LEU A 716 -8.10 -12.60 -5.06
N ASP A 717 -9.29 -12.97 -5.48
CA ASP A 717 -10.47 -12.98 -4.63
C ASP A 717 -10.31 -14.09 -3.57
N LEU A 718 -9.93 -13.69 -2.35
CA LEU A 718 -9.60 -14.60 -1.26
C LEU A 718 -10.81 -15.43 -0.79
N GLU A 719 -12.02 -14.86 -0.84
CA GLU A 719 -13.28 -15.55 -0.52
C GLU A 719 -13.56 -16.65 -1.57
N ARG A 720 -13.37 -16.33 -2.86
CA ARG A 720 -13.49 -17.29 -3.97
C ARG A 720 -12.45 -18.42 -3.91
N VAL A 721 -11.23 -18.17 -3.39
CA VAL A 721 -10.23 -19.24 -3.24
C VAL A 721 -10.78 -20.36 -2.35
N GLU A 722 -11.38 -20.01 -1.22
CA GLU A 722 -11.96 -20.95 -0.27
C GLU A 722 -13.15 -21.73 -0.86
N GLU A 723 -14.03 -21.05 -1.61
CA GLU A 723 -15.14 -21.67 -2.32
C GLU A 723 -14.67 -22.69 -3.38
N VAL A 724 -13.81 -22.26 -4.30
CA VAL A 724 -13.32 -23.08 -5.42
C VAL A 724 -12.48 -24.26 -4.93
N TYR A 725 -11.62 -24.05 -3.93
CA TYR A 725 -10.83 -25.12 -3.32
C TYR A 725 -11.73 -26.18 -2.69
N ARG A 726 -12.69 -25.79 -1.84
CA ARG A 726 -13.58 -26.73 -1.16
C ARG A 726 -14.44 -27.54 -2.12
N GLY A 727 -15.00 -26.91 -3.16
CA GLY A 727 -15.76 -27.63 -4.18
C GLY A 727 -14.89 -28.62 -4.96
N SER A 728 -13.75 -28.15 -5.47
CA SER A 728 -12.96 -28.90 -6.47
C SER A 728 -12.05 -29.99 -5.88
N VAL A 729 -11.54 -29.80 -4.66
CA VAL A 729 -10.61 -30.74 -4.02
C VAL A 729 -11.35 -31.82 -3.24
N HIS A 730 -12.47 -31.48 -2.59
CA HIS A 730 -13.25 -32.46 -1.83
C HIS A 730 -13.80 -33.56 -2.74
N GLU A 731 -14.30 -33.22 -3.94
CA GLU A 731 -14.72 -34.19 -4.96
C GLU A 731 -13.57 -35.14 -5.40
N ARG A 732 -12.32 -34.67 -5.42
CA ARG A 732 -11.16 -35.47 -5.84
C ARG A 732 -10.60 -36.36 -4.73
N ASP A 733 -10.81 -36.01 -3.47
CA ASP A 733 -10.37 -36.81 -2.32
C ASP A 733 -11.41 -37.87 -1.90
N GLU A 734 -12.63 -37.84 -2.46
CA GLU A 734 -13.67 -38.88 -2.30
C GLU A 734 -13.71 -39.93 -3.44
N ILE A 735 -12.93 -39.73 -4.52
CA ILE A 735 -12.84 -40.63 -5.70
C ILE A 735 -11.59 -41.52 -5.63
#